data_AF-A0A919RG87-F1
#
_entry.id   AF-A0A919RG87-F1
#
_cell.length_a   1.000
_cell.length_b   1.000
_cell.length_c   1.000
_cell.angle_alpha   90.00
_cell.angle_beta   90.00
_cell.angle_gamma   90.00
#
_symmetry.space_group_name_H-M   'P 1'
#
loop_
_entity.id
_entity.type
_entity.pdbx_description
1 polymer ?
#
loop_
_entity_poly.entity_id
_entity_poly.type
_entity_poly.pdbx_seq_one_letter_code
_entity_poly.pdbx_strand_id
1 'polypeptide(L)'
;MTSDAGFCGIDPDEMGRVAESLRRSAANLAASCREFDTKFRQTGVSTSVLQEIADIADWGGKQVSMLQGRIELINALGKGAQEPAAAGGSASSLLHLPDQIEDFETARGLATMFNQDIFTTKYSGEFQGQLIHNHTGRVAQLANNPQAAAAFFAFLSPQVRDTLPNLIATTGSKTAKQDLAAFSSALGAALRAPNHIPAFTKVREALVKPTHDKQVAWQRLALLRGANVPSDVRSAAARSLVLDDFMRNPKQNWHTSGFTQLKAYGLPSDLVVLGLEVLGDDGTAVRDAFAKAGGADLKIGQVDKMKRLFDYGRTGGESIGDVFGRVLVAGSEATEEKAGHHSPAAAAFALDTLLAAGSFGATLPRSAKDSMGVIANSYVHELLSGGRTDKATDRISGMNAPKHWIDWPGVTPAFYLSPGDTYRFFKTFAGEDRAVDEFNKTVAGLRHDLLISAARLDAKGKTDYFRGLSTTFGDLGSIQFKATKEVLGEEDAVAGLARDVTKNSFALLLDGVPIVGKAAELGWALVQAYVVSTASDAWADSFETQVEAADKKQSDVSRRMMYDMAYLLHAGGYPASDPPKELVNPVTGNLKTYEELTTEARQEAKNGQQWEQALQRKLNAYEAWMDKNRDLDDKIEYSSRAHTSNLAEHRLQNSD
;
A
#
# COMPACT_ATOMS: atom_id res chain seq x y z
N MET A 1 -44.54 -1.25 24.13
CA MET A 1 -44.42 -0.42 22.92
C MET A 1 -43.18 0.44 23.11
N THR A 2 -42.11 0.02 22.46
CA THR A 2 -40.81 0.69 22.38
C THR A 2 -40.97 2.03 21.66
N SER A 3 -40.48 3.11 22.24
CA SER A 3 -40.41 4.41 21.58
C SER A 3 -39.38 4.33 20.46
N ASP A 4 -39.85 4.24 19.22
CA ASP A 4 -38.99 4.45 18.06
C ASP A 4 -38.36 5.83 18.14
N ALA A 5 -37.07 5.89 17.82
CA ALA A 5 -36.28 7.10 17.73
C ALA A 5 -37.02 8.13 16.87
N GLY A 6 -37.29 9.30 17.45
CA GLY A 6 -38.05 10.36 16.80
C GLY A 6 -37.37 10.82 15.52
N PHE A 7 -38.04 10.62 14.39
CA PHE A 7 -37.66 11.21 13.12
C PHE A 7 -37.50 12.74 13.27
N CYS A 8 -36.30 13.25 12.98
CA CYS A 8 -35.99 14.68 12.98
C CYS A 8 -35.80 15.15 11.53
N GLY A 9 -36.89 15.33 10.81
CA GLY A 9 -36.86 15.78 9.42
C GLY A 9 -38.04 16.67 9.06
N ILE A 10 -37.91 17.39 7.95
CA ILE A 10 -38.99 18.22 7.42
C ILE A 10 -39.69 17.46 6.30
N ASP A 11 -40.98 17.20 6.48
CA ASP A 11 -41.86 16.65 5.45
C ASP A 11 -42.42 17.80 4.58
N PRO A 12 -42.02 17.90 3.30
CA PRO A 12 -42.51 18.96 2.42
C PRO A 12 -44.00 18.82 2.10
N ASP A 13 -44.57 17.61 2.15
CA ASP A 13 -45.99 17.38 1.91
C ASP A 13 -46.84 17.84 3.09
N GLU A 14 -46.42 17.56 4.33
CA GLU A 14 -47.08 18.09 5.53
C GLU A 14 -46.95 19.61 5.64
N MET A 15 -45.77 20.16 5.34
CA MET A 15 -45.59 21.61 5.25
C MET A 15 -46.49 22.23 4.16
N GLY A 16 -46.65 21.53 3.03
CA GLY A 16 -47.59 21.89 1.96
C GLY A 16 -49.04 21.91 2.43
N ARG A 17 -49.47 20.91 3.21
CA ARG A 17 -50.81 20.86 3.82
C ARG A 17 -51.05 22.02 4.79
N VAL A 18 -50.05 22.36 5.62
CA VAL A 18 -50.12 23.52 6.52
C VAL A 18 -50.22 24.82 5.74
N ALA A 19 -49.42 25.00 4.68
CA ALA A 19 -49.48 26.18 3.82
C ALA A 19 -50.84 26.32 3.13
N GLU A 20 -51.44 25.21 2.65
CA GLU A 20 -52.77 25.22 2.02
C GLU A 20 -53.89 25.50 3.04
N SER A 21 -53.77 24.96 4.25
CA SER A 21 -54.72 25.25 5.34
C SER A 21 -54.68 26.73 5.74
N LEU A 22 -53.47 27.30 5.88
CA LEU A 22 -53.28 28.71 6.19
C LEU A 22 -53.79 29.62 5.07
N ARG A 23 -53.54 29.25 3.79
CA ARG A 23 -54.05 29.96 2.61
C ARG A 23 -55.57 30.04 2.62
N ARG A 24 -56.25 28.91 2.80
CA ARG A 24 -57.72 28.85 2.84
C ARG A 24 -58.28 29.67 4.00
N SER A 25 -57.67 29.57 5.19
CA SER A 25 -58.09 30.32 6.38
C SER A 25 -57.92 31.84 6.19
N ALA A 26 -56.77 32.27 5.65
CA ALA A 26 -56.51 33.67 5.34
C ALA A 26 -57.48 34.23 4.27
N ALA A 27 -57.75 33.46 3.21
CA ALA A 27 -58.69 33.85 2.16
C ALA A 27 -60.14 33.96 2.68
N ASN A 28 -60.59 33.02 3.50
CA ASN A 28 -61.91 33.05 4.13
C ASN A 28 -62.05 34.22 5.10
N LEU A 29 -61.00 34.52 5.87
CA LEU A 29 -60.96 35.65 6.79
C LEU A 29 -61.04 36.97 6.02
N ALA A 30 -60.24 37.13 4.97
CA ALA A 30 -60.29 38.31 4.10
C ALA A 30 -61.65 38.48 3.39
N ALA A 31 -62.26 37.38 2.94
CA ALA A 31 -63.60 37.41 2.34
C ALA A 31 -64.66 37.85 3.36
N SER A 32 -64.61 37.30 4.58
CA SER A 32 -65.53 37.66 5.67
C SER A 32 -65.36 39.13 6.07
N CYS A 33 -64.12 39.62 6.18
CA CYS A 33 -63.85 41.04 6.46
C CYS A 33 -64.45 41.97 5.40
N ARG A 34 -64.33 41.62 4.11
CA ARG A 34 -64.93 42.43 3.03
C ARG A 34 -66.45 42.43 3.06
N GLU A 35 -67.06 41.29 3.39
CA GLU A 35 -68.51 41.19 3.52
C GLU A 35 -69.03 42.02 4.70
N PHE A 36 -68.38 41.93 5.87
CA PHE A 36 -68.73 42.72 7.05
C PHE A 36 -68.44 44.20 6.89
N ASP A 37 -67.31 44.59 6.26
CA ASP A 37 -66.99 45.99 5.98
C ASP A 37 -68.07 46.63 5.10
N THR A 38 -68.54 45.91 4.08
CA THR A 38 -69.65 46.36 3.23
C THR A 38 -70.94 46.59 4.04
N LYS A 39 -71.31 45.64 4.92
CA LYS A 39 -72.54 45.74 5.74
C LYS A 39 -72.45 46.81 6.83
N PHE A 40 -71.27 46.99 7.45
CA PHE A 40 -71.06 47.99 8.48
C PHE A 40 -71.03 49.41 7.90
N ARG A 41 -70.42 49.60 6.73
CA ARG A 41 -70.49 50.87 6.00
C ARG A 41 -71.93 51.24 5.60
N GLN A 42 -72.74 50.26 5.22
CA GLN A 42 -74.17 50.48 4.91
C GLN A 42 -75.01 50.91 6.12
N THR A 43 -74.55 50.62 7.35
CA THR A 43 -75.26 50.90 8.60
C THR A 43 -74.61 52.00 9.44
N GLY A 44 -73.55 52.64 8.95
CA GLY A 44 -72.85 53.73 9.65
C GLY A 44 -71.99 53.28 10.83
N VAL A 45 -71.68 52.00 10.95
CA VAL A 45 -70.86 51.42 12.02
C VAL A 45 -69.37 51.48 11.65
N SER A 46 -68.51 51.81 12.62
CA SER A 46 -67.05 51.85 12.42
C SER A 46 -66.47 50.49 12.01
N THR A 47 -65.53 50.49 11.06
CA THR A 47 -64.86 49.28 10.56
C THR A 47 -63.42 49.13 11.05
N SER A 48 -63.00 49.94 12.03
CA SER A 48 -61.61 49.92 12.54
C SER A 48 -61.16 48.55 13.06
N VAL A 49 -62.05 47.79 13.72
CA VAL A 49 -61.74 46.42 14.22
C VAL A 49 -61.62 45.41 13.07
N LEU A 50 -62.30 45.63 11.93
CA LEU A 50 -62.16 44.77 10.76
C LEU A 50 -60.80 44.95 10.07
N GLN A 51 -60.15 46.10 10.24
CA GLN A 51 -58.82 46.35 9.72
C GLN A 51 -57.78 45.44 10.38
N GLU A 52 -57.83 45.27 11.71
CA GLU A 52 -56.91 44.36 12.42
C GLU A 52 -57.07 42.91 11.94
N ILE A 53 -58.31 42.48 11.67
CA ILE A 53 -58.59 41.15 11.14
C ILE A 53 -58.10 41.01 9.69
N ALA A 54 -58.22 42.06 8.88
CA ALA A 54 -57.66 42.11 7.53
C ALA A 54 -56.13 42.04 7.54
N ASP A 55 -55.47 42.68 8.50
CA ASP A 55 -54.01 42.63 8.66
C ASP A 55 -53.53 41.22 9.06
N ILE A 56 -54.30 40.50 9.89
CA ILE A 56 -54.04 39.07 10.20
C ILE A 56 -54.17 38.20 8.94
N ALA A 57 -55.19 38.46 8.11
CA ALA A 57 -55.36 37.73 6.85
C ALA A 57 -54.21 37.99 5.86
N ASP A 58 -53.75 39.24 5.76
CA ASP A 58 -52.58 39.62 4.94
C ASP A 58 -51.29 38.96 5.46
N TRP A 59 -51.08 38.97 6.77
CA TRP A 59 -49.96 38.25 7.40
C TRP A 59 -50.00 36.75 7.06
N GLY A 60 -51.16 36.11 7.17
CA GLY A 60 -51.35 34.71 6.79
C GLY A 60 -50.96 34.45 5.33
N GLY A 61 -51.36 35.33 4.42
CA GLY A 61 -50.93 35.29 3.01
C GLY A 61 -49.41 35.37 2.82
N LYS A 62 -48.73 36.26 3.55
CA LYS A 62 -47.26 36.39 3.51
C LYS A 62 -46.54 35.15 4.04
N GLN A 63 -47.05 34.52 5.10
CA GLN A 63 -46.48 33.28 5.63
C GLN A 63 -46.61 32.12 4.64
N VAL A 64 -47.73 32.02 3.91
CA VAL A 64 -47.92 30.99 2.87
C VAL A 64 -46.83 31.08 1.80
N SER A 65 -46.54 32.28 1.28
CA SER A 65 -45.48 32.48 0.29
C SER A 65 -44.10 32.04 0.81
N MET A 66 -43.81 32.34 2.09
CA MET A 66 -42.56 31.91 2.73
C MET A 66 -42.47 30.40 2.90
N LEU A 67 -43.56 29.74 3.32
CA LEU A 67 -43.63 28.28 3.44
C LEU A 67 -43.47 27.60 2.07
N GLN A 68 -44.07 28.14 1.01
CA GLN A 68 -43.88 27.63 -0.34
C GLN A 68 -42.43 27.73 -0.81
N GLY A 69 -41.78 28.87 -0.58
CA GLY A 69 -40.35 29.01 -0.89
C GLY A 69 -39.46 28.02 -0.12
N ARG A 70 -39.83 27.68 1.12
CA ARG A 70 -39.14 26.63 1.91
C ARG A 70 -39.38 25.24 1.34
N ILE A 71 -40.60 24.90 0.93
CA ILE A 71 -40.94 23.63 0.28
C ILE A 71 -40.15 23.47 -1.02
N GLU A 72 -40.09 24.51 -1.85
CA GLU A 72 -39.30 24.52 -3.08
C GLU A 72 -37.82 24.27 -2.82
N LEU A 73 -37.26 24.92 -1.79
CA LEU A 73 -35.88 24.71 -1.35
C LEU A 73 -35.64 23.28 -0.85
N ILE A 74 -36.54 22.73 -0.02
CA ILE A 74 -36.47 21.36 0.50
C ILE A 74 -36.50 20.35 -0.66
N ASN A 75 -37.41 20.53 -1.62
CA ASN A 75 -37.52 19.68 -2.79
C ASN A 75 -36.29 19.77 -3.71
N ALA A 76 -35.70 20.96 -3.85
CA ALA A 76 -34.45 21.14 -4.60
C ALA A 76 -33.27 20.44 -3.91
N LEU A 77 -33.20 20.50 -2.58
CA LEU A 77 -32.20 19.79 -1.78
C LEU A 77 -32.37 18.27 -1.83
N GLY A 78 -33.61 17.77 -1.76
CA GLY A 78 -33.93 16.35 -1.84
C GLY A 78 -33.61 15.70 -3.19
N LYS A 79 -33.71 16.44 -4.31
CA LYS A 79 -33.34 15.94 -5.65
C LYS A 79 -31.82 15.75 -5.86
N GLY A 80 -30.98 16.34 -5.00
CA GLY A 80 -29.52 16.21 -5.06
C GLY A 80 -28.94 15.06 -4.21
N ALA A 81 -29.76 14.44 -3.35
CA ALA A 81 -29.38 13.30 -2.53
C ALA A 81 -29.76 12.00 -3.26
N GLN A 82 -28.80 11.35 -3.94
CA GLN A 82 -28.99 9.95 -4.32
C GLN A 82 -28.84 9.09 -3.07
N GLU A 83 -29.95 8.61 -2.51
CA GLU A 83 -29.90 7.48 -1.58
C GLU A 83 -29.60 6.18 -2.35
N PRO A 84 -28.86 5.22 -1.77
CA PRO A 84 -28.78 3.87 -2.30
C PRO A 84 -30.18 3.25 -2.29
N ALA A 85 -30.61 2.72 -3.43
CA ALA A 85 -31.93 2.13 -3.61
C ALA A 85 -32.21 1.01 -2.58
N ALA A 86 -32.92 1.35 -1.51
CA ALA A 86 -33.64 0.38 -0.69
C ALA A 86 -35.04 0.18 -1.27
N ALA A 87 -35.48 -1.08 -1.28
CA ALA A 87 -36.59 -1.59 -2.04
C ALA A 87 -37.93 -0.85 -1.79
N GLY A 88 -38.59 -0.46 -2.89
CA GLY A 88 -40.06 -0.49 -3.02
C GLY A 88 -40.90 0.63 -2.40
N GLY A 89 -40.32 1.66 -1.79
CA GLY A 89 -41.06 2.80 -1.26
C GLY A 89 -41.04 4.00 -2.21
N SER A 90 -42.20 4.63 -2.46
CA SER A 90 -42.29 5.92 -3.15
C SER A 90 -41.34 6.92 -2.48
N ALA A 91 -40.43 7.51 -3.25
CA ALA A 91 -39.45 8.49 -2.78
C ALA A 91 -40.16 9.71 -2.18
N SER A 92 -40.41 9.69 -0.87
CA SER A 92 -40.71 10.89 -0.10
C SER A 92 -39.39 11.60 0.16
N SER A 93 -39.23 12.82 -0.34
CA SER A 93 -38.02 13.63 -0.18
C SER A 93 -37.96 14.24 1.22
N LEU A 94 -37.90 13.40 2.24
CA LEU A 94 -37.73 13.82 3.62
C LEU A 94 -36.33 14.39 3.80
N LEU A 95 -36.23 15.70 4.03
CA LEU A 95 -34.96 16.32 4.38
C LEU A 95 -34.70 16.00 5.86
N HIS A 96 -33.75 15.09 6.11
CA HIS A 96 -33.26 14.82 7.45
C HIS A 96 -32.51 16.05 7.96
N LEU A 97 -32.96 16.59 9.09
CA LEU A 97 -32.21 17.57 9.84
C LEU A 97 -31.10 16.85 10.60
N PRO A 98 -29.98 17.51 10.87
CA PRO A 98 -28.95 16.89 11.67
C PRO A 98 -29.48 16.58 13.08
N ASP A 99 -29.28 15.34 13.54
CA ASP A 99 -29.75 14.83 14.83
C ASP A 99 -29.12 15.56 16.04
N GLN A 100 -28.08 16.38 15.81
CA GLN A 100 -27.28 17.08 16.82
C GLN A 100 -27.10 18.57 16.46
N ILE A 101 -28.17 19.37 16.59
CA ILE A 101 -28.18 20.81 16.25
C ILE A 101 -27.10 21.58 17.03
N GLU A 102 -26.85 21.23 18.29
CA GLU A 102 -25.84 21.88 19.15
C GLU A 102 -24.42 21.77 18.58
N ASP A 103 -24.09 20.66 17.92
CA ASP A 103 -22.79 20.45 17.28
C ASP A 103 -22.64 21.33 16.03
N PHE A 104 -23.74 21.59 15.31
CA PHE A 104 -23.77 22.52 14.18
C PHE A 104 -23.61 23.97 14.61
N GLU A 105 -24.26 24.36 15.70
CA GLU A 105 -24.07 25.69 16.29
C GLU A 105 -22.64 25.87 16.78
N THR A 106 -22.06 24.84 17.41
CA THR A 106 -20.65 24.81 17.80
C THR A 106 -19.73 24.94 16.59
N ALA A 107 -19.97 24.17 15.53
CA ALA A 107 -19.20 24.26 14.28
C ALA A 107 -19.28 25.65 13.64
N ARG A 108 -20.47 26.25 13.57
CA ARG A 108 -20.66 27.59 13.04
C ARG A 108 -19.98 28.65 13.91
N GLY A 109 -20.10 28.54 15.23
CA GLY A 109 -19.45 29.44 16.19
C GLY A 109 -17.93 29.40 16.07
N LEU A 110 -17.34 28.20 16.00
CA LEU A 110 -15.91 28.01 15.77
C LEU A 110 -15.47 28.60 14.43
N ALA A 111 -16.19 28.32 13.33
CA ALA A 111 -15.84 28.84 12.01
C ALA A 111 -15.91 30.37 11.97
N THR A 112 -16.90 30.97 12.64
CA THR A 112 -17.05 32.42 12.75
C THR A 112 -15.88 33.02 13.54
N MET A 113 -15.52 32.42 14.67
CA MET A 113 -14.37 32.83 15.48
C MET A 113 -13.06 32.80 14.70
N PHE A 114 -12.79 31.73 13.95
CA PHE A 114 -11.58 31.65 13.11
C PHE A 114 -11.60 32.66 11.96
N ASN A 115 -12.75 32.86 11.30
CA ASN A 115 -12.87 33.78 10.16
C ASN A 115 -12.84 35.26 10.51
N GLN A 116 -13.39 35.64 11.67
CA GLN A 116 -13.67 37.05 11.98
C GLN A 116 -12.82 37.58 13.13
N ASP A 117 -12.19 36.70 13.91
CA ASP A 117 -11.34 37.10 15.02
C ASP A 117 -9.93 36.53 14.87
N ILE A 118 -9.73 35.22 15.05
CA ILE A 118 -8.39 34.64 15.22
C ILE A 118 -7.47 34.89 14.02
N PHE A 119 -7.95 34.73 12.78
CA PHE A 119 -7.13 34.89 11.59
C PHE A 119 -7.18 36.28 10.94
N THR A 120 -8.11 37.14 11.35
CA THR A 120 -8.31 38.47 10.75
C THR A 120 -7.87 39.62 11.65
N THR A 121 -7.88 39.42 12.97
CA THR A 121 -7.37 40.39 13.93
C THR A 121 -5.84 40.37 13.93
N LYS A 122 -5.21 41.56 13.97
CA LYS A 122 -3.74 41.69 14.04
C LYS A 122 -3.24 41.42 15.46
N TYR A 123 -3.13 40.15 15.81
CA TYR A 123 -2.47 39.70 17.04
C TYR A 123 -0.96 39.58 16.83
N SER A 124 -0.19 39.55 17.93
CA SER A 124 1.19 39.05 17.86
C SER A 124 1.15 37.56 17.50
N GLY A 125 2.17 37.07 16.76
CA GLY A 125 2.21 35.67 16.31
C GLY A 125 2.06 34.66 17.46
N GLU A 126 2.76 34.89 18.57
CA GLU A 126 2.70 34.03 19.76
C GLU A 126 1.29 33.97 20.37
N PHE A 127 0.63 35.12 20.55
CA PHE A 127 -0.70 35.17 21.12
C PHE A 127 -1.74 34.55 20.18
N GLN A 128 -1.63 34.81 18.88
CA GLN A 128 -2.47 34.17 17.87
C GLN A 128 -2.32 32.64 17.91
N GLY A 129 -1.09 32.14 18.02
CA GLY A 129 -0.81 30.71 18.16
C GLY A 129 -1.47 30.11 19.40
N GLN A 130 -1.42 30.80 20.53
CA GLN A 130 -2.09 30.35 21.76
C GLN A 130 -3.61 30.34 21.63
N LEU A 131 -4.20 31.34 20.96
CA LEU A 131 -5.65 31.37 20.69
C LEU A 131 -6.08 30.19 19.81
N ILE A 132 -5.33 29.91 18.74
CA ILE A 132 -5.59 28.73 17.90
C ILE A 132 -5.56 27.47 18.77
N HIS A 133 -4.48 27.27 19.53
CA HIS A 133 -4.28 26.08 20.35
C HIS A 133 -5.38 25.87 21.40
N ASN A 134 -5.82 26.95 22.07
CA ASN A 134 -6.90 26.89 23.05
C ASN A 134 -8.22 26.39 22.45
N HIS A 135 -8.43 26.59 21.14
CA HIS A 135 -9.64 26.15 20.43
C HIS A 135 -9.43 24.89 19.57
N THR A 136 -8.19 24.45 19.34
CA THR A 136 -7.83 23.23 18.62
C THR A 136 -8.53 22.00 19.18
N GLY A 137 -8.66 21.88 20.50
CA GLY A 137 -9.37 20.75 21.13
C GLY A 137 -10.83 20.64 20.69
N ARG A 138 -11.51 21.78 20.48
CA ARG A 138 -12.89 21.81 19.97
C ARG A 138 -12.95 21.50 18.48
N VAL A 139 -11.95 21.93 17.69
CA VAL A 139 -11.83 21.53 16.28
C VAL A 139 -11.62 20.02 16.17
N ALA A 140 -10.75 19.44 16.99
CA ALA A 140 -10.51 18.00 17.02
C ALA A 140 -11.78 17.20 17.37
N GLN A 141 -12.62 17.69 18.28
CA GLN A 141 -13.90 17.06 18.63
C GLN A 141 -14.88 16.98 17.44
N LEU A 142 -14.80 17.90 16.46
CA LEU A 142 -15.61 17.81 15.25
C LEU A 142 -15.35 16.53 14.46
N ALA A 143 -14.18 15.89 14.61
CA ALA A 143 -13.90 14.62 13.94
C ALA A 143 -14.86 13.48 14.35
N ASN A 144 -15.52 13.60 15.51
CA ASN A 144 -16.53 12.65 15.99
C ASN A 144 -17.91 12.87 15.35
N ASN A 145 -18.15 14.02 14.71
CA ASN A 145 -19.38 14.35 14.03
C ASN A 145 -19.07 14.85 12.59
N PRO A 146 -19.01 13.94 11.60
CA PRO A 146 -18.71 14.27 10.20
C PRO A 146 -19.54 15.41 9.61
N GLN A 147 -20.81 15.52 9.98
CA GLN A 147 -21.71 16.54 9.45
C GLN A 147 -21.40 17.93 10.04
N ALA A 148 -21.16 18.01 11.35
CA ALA A 148 -20.72 19.24 12.00
C ALA A 148 -19.35 19.69 11.49
N ALA A 149 -18.42 18.75 11.25
CA ALA A 149 -17.13 19.05 10.62
C ALA A 149 -17.31 19.62 9.20
N ALA A 150 -18.17 19.02 8.38
CA ALA A 150 -18.48 19.54 7.05
C ALA A 150 -19.11 20.94 7.09
N ALA A 151 -20.01 21.20 8.05
CA ALA A 151 -20.56 22.53 8.28
C ALA A 151 -19.47 23.55 8.68
N PHE A 152 -18.55 23.18 9.58
CA PHE A 152 -17.42 24.01 9.99
C PHE A 152 -16.61 24.50 8.78
N PHE A 153 -16.17 23.58 7.91
CA PHE A 153 -15.42 23.94 6.71
C PHE A 153 -16.27 24.69 5.67
N ALA A 154 -17.57 24.43 5.59
CA ALA A 154 -18.47 25.19 4.72
C ALA A 154 -18.62 26.65 5.14
N PHE A 155 -18.54 26.95 6.44
CA PHE A 155 -18.60 28.32 6.97
C PHE A 155 -17.26 29.06 6.92
N LEU A 156 -16.12 28.38 6.80
CA LEU A 156 -14.83 29.04 6.61
C LEU A 156 -14.78 29.77 5.26
N SER A 157 -14.21 30.98 5.26
CA SER A 157 -14.00 31.73 4.01
C SER A 157 -13.03 30.98 3.09
N PRO A 158 -13.14 31.13 1.75
CA PRO A 158 -12.18 30.51 0.82
C PRO A 158 -10.73 30.88 1.14
N GLN A 159 -10.48 32.15 1.47
CA GLN A 159 -9.15 32.65 1.79
C GLN A 159 -8.55 31.97 3.03
N VAL A 160 -9.33 31.84 4.11
CA VAL A 160 -8.86 31.13 5.32
C VAL A 160 -8.58 29.66 5.01
N ARG A 161 -9.47 28.97 4.28
CA ARG A 161 -9.27 27.55 3.93
C ARG A 161 -8.03 27.30 3.10
N ASP A 162 -7.83 28.09 2.04
CA ASP A 162 -6.71 27.92 1.11
C ASP A 162 -5.36 28.32 1.71
N THR A 163 -5.35 29.04 2.85
CA THR A 163 -4.13 29.50 3.52
C THR A 163 -3.99 28.98 4.95
N LEU A 164 -4.86 28.05 5.39
CA LEU A 164 -4.95 27.64 6.79
C LEU A 164 -3.63 27.12 7.38
N PRO A 165 -2.89 26.18 6.74
CA PRO A 165 -1.59 25.78 7.28
C PRO A 165 -0.57 26.91 7.26
N ASN A 166 -0.64 27.86 6.34
CA ASN A 166 0.23 29.03 6.36
C ASN A 166 -0.08 29.93 7.55
N LEU A 167 -1.37 30.23 7.77
CA LEU A 167 -1.84 31.07 8.88
C LEU A 167 -1.37 30.51 10.23
N ILE A 168 -1.53 29.19 10.43
CA ILE A 168 -1.05 28.50 11.63
C ILE A 168 0.49 28.56 11.73
N ALA A 169 1.22 28.28 10.64
CA ALA A 169 2.68 28.25 10.65
C ALA A 169 3.30 29.62 10.95
N THR A 170 2.72 30.70 10.40
CA THR A 170 3.22 32.07 10.57
C THR A 170 3.11 32.60 11.99
N THR A 171 2.33 31.95 12.86
CA THR A 171 2.30 32.28 14.29
C THR A 171 3.63 32.01 14.99
N GLY A 172 4.43 31.07 14.46
CA GLY A 172 5.65 30.59 15.11
C GLY A 172 5.40 29.72 16.35
N SER A 173 4.14 29.32 16.60
CA SER A 173 3.79 28.48 17.75
C SER A 173 4.45 27.10 17.68
N LYS A 174 4.91 26.61 18.85
CA LYS A 174 5.41 25.24 19.00
C LYS A 174 4.31 24.18 18.86
N THR A 175 3.04 24.57 18.99
CA THR A 175 1.87 23.68 18.87
C THR A 175 1.37 23.55 17.43
N ALA A 176 1.92 24.30 16.47
CA ALA A 176 1.43 24.38 15.10
C ALA A 176 1.16 23.01 14.46
N LYS A 177 2.06 22.03 14.66
CA LYS A 177 1.89 20.65 14.16
C LYS A 177 0.65 19.95 14.73
N GLN A 178 0.40 20.10 16.03
CA GLN A 178 -0.78 19.53 16.70
C GLN A 178 -2.05 20.24 16.23
N ASP A 179 -1.98 21.57 16.07
CA ASP A 179 -3.09 22.37 15.61
C ASP A 179 -3.49 21.98 14.18
N LEU A 180 -2.53 21.89 13.25
CA LEU A 180 -2.76 21.42 11.89
C LEU A 180 -3.36 20.01 11.86
N ALA A 181 -2.87 19.09 12.69
CA ALA A 181 -3.39 17.72 12.77
C ALA A 181 -4.87 17.67 13.20
N ALA A 182 -5.31 18.56 14.10
CA ALA A 182 -6.72 18.65 14.49
C ALA A 182 -7.61 19.12 13.33
N PHE A 183 -7.17 20.15 12.59
CA PHE A 183 -7.87 20.62 11.40
C PHE A 183 -7.92 19.53 10.31
N SER A 184 -6.82 18.82 10.07
CA SER A 184 -6.78 17.70 9.14
C SER A 184 -7.71 16.56 9.55
N SER A 185 -7.75 16.20 10.84
CA SER A 185 -8.65 15.18 11.36
C SER A 185 -10.13 15.55 11.15
N ALA A 186 -10.49 16.79 11.49
CA ALA A 186 -11.84 17.32 11.24
C ALA A 186 -12.17 17.33 9.74
N LEU A 187 -11.21 17.70 8.87
CA LEU A 187 -11.41 17.68 7.42
C LEU A 187 -11.64 16.26 6.91
N GLY A 188 -10.87 15.29 7.39
CA GLY A 188 -11.06 13.88 7.05
C GLY A 188 -12.42 13.35 7.46
N ALA A 189 -12.94 13.76 8.63
CA ALA A 189 -14.31 13.44 9.02
C ALA A 189 -15.34 14.12 8.11
N ALA A 190 -15.17 15.41 7.81
CA ALA A 190 -16.04 16.15 6.89
C ALA A 190 -16.14 15.51 5.50
N LEU A 191 -15.01 15.05 4.95
CA LEU A 191 -14.95 14.38 3.64
C LEU A 191 -15.63 13.00 3.63
N ARG A 192 -15.77 12.36 4.80
CA ARG A 192 -16.46 11.08 4.99
C ARG A 192 -17.92 11.26 5.46
N ALA A 193 -18.45 12.49 5.49
CA ALA A 193 -19.82 12.73 5.92
C ALA A 193 -20.82 11.97 5.01
N PRO A 194 -21.71 11.12 5.59
CA PRO A 194 -22.61 10.28 4.79
C PRO A 194 -23.72 11.09 4.11
N ASN A 195 -24.15 12.20 4.74
CA ASN A 195 -25.23 13.03 4.24
C ASN A 195 -24.68 14.21 3.44
N HIS A 196 -25.38 14.55 2.36
CA HIS A 196 -25.01 15.66 1.49
C HIS A 196 -25.21 17.02 2.19
N ILE A 197 -24.11 17.74 2.44
CA ILE A 197 -24.16 19.15 2.83
C ILE A 197 -23.81 19.99 1.60
N PRO A 198 -24.78 20.67 0.95
CA PRO A 198 -24.56 21.37 -0.32
C PRO A 198 -23.45 22.43 -0.24
N ALA A 199 -23.40 23.16 0.87
CA ALA A 199 -22.36 24.16 1.10
C ALA A 199 -20.96 23.54 1.21
N PHE A 200 -20.86 22.33 1.78
CA PHE A 200 -19.60 21.59 1.87
C PHE A 200 -19.18 20.99 0.51
N THR A 201 -20.12 20.65 -0.36
CA THR A 201 -19.81 20.12 -1.70
C THR A 201 -18.93 21.08 -2.50
N LYS A 202 -19.23 22.39 -2.45
CA LYS A 202 -18.37 23.42 -3.07
C LYS A 202 -16.96 23.46 -2.46
N VAL A 203 -16.83 23.14 -1.17
CA VAL A 203 -15.54 23.05 -0.49
C VAL A 203 -14.76 21.85 -0.98
N ARG A 204 -15.40 20.68 -1.04
CA ARG A 204 -14.80 19.45 -1.57
C ARG A 204 -14.32 19.63 -3.00
N GLU A 205 -15.13 20.23 -3.87
CA GLU A 205 -14.75 20.55 -5.25
C GLU A 205 -13.56 21.52 -5.31
N ALA A 206 -13.56 22.56 -4.46
CA ALA A 206 -12.47 23.52 -4.41
C ALA A 206 -11.15 22.89 -3.94
N LEU A 207 -11.18 21.97 -2.97
CA LEU A 207 -9.99 21.30 -2.43
C LEU A 207 -9.23 20.51 -3.49
N VAL A 208 -9.95 19.91 -4.44
CA VAL A 208 -9.36 19.11 -5.53
C VAL A 208 -9.34 19.85 -6.87
N LYS A 209 -9.65 21.15 -6.89
CA LYS A 209 -9.61 21.93 -8.12
C LYS A 209 -8.17 22.27 -8.49
N PRO A 210 -7.75 22.07 -9.76
CA PRO A 210 -6.44 22.52 -10.22
C PRO A 210 -6.20 24.00 -9.93
N THR A 211 -4.97 24.34 -9.55
CA THR A 211 -4.54 25.72 -9.28
C THR A 211 -3.17 25.96 -9.89
N HIS A 212 -2.96 27.17 -10.42
CA HIS A 212 -1.64 27.61 -10.88
C HIS A 212 -0.78 28.17 -9.73
N ASP A 213 -1.41 28.46 -8.59
CA ASP A 213 -0.70 28.86 -7.38
C ASP A 213 -0.22 27.63 -6.62
N LYS A 214 1.07 27.35 -6.74
CA LYS A 214 1.74 26.23 -6.08
C LYS A 214 1.72 26.32 -4.55
N GLN A 215 1.65 27.52 -3.98
CA GLN A 215 1.52 27.69 -2.53
C GLN A 215 0.15 27.21 -2.08
N VAL A 216 -0.92 27.58 -2.78
CA VAL A 216 -2.29 27.08 -2.50
C VAL A 216 -2.37 25.57 -2.66
N ALA A 217 -1.76 25.00 -3.71
CA ALA A 217 -1.66 23.55 -3.88
C ALA A 217 -1.00 22.87 -2.68
N TRP A 218 0.13 23.42 -2.22
CA TRP A 218 0.84 22.92 -1.05
C TRP A 218 -0.03 22.98 0.21
N GLN A 219 -0.74 24.09 0.46
CA GLN A 219 -1.62 24.23 1.63
C GLN A 219 -2.73 23.17 1.65
N ARG A 220 -3.35 22.92 0.50
CA ARG A 220 -4.41 21.91 0.37
C ARG A 220 -3.88 20.50 0.59
N LEU A 221 -2.73 20.15 0.00
CA LEU A 221 -2.11 18.84 0.20
C LEU A 221 -1.64 18.65 1.66
N ALA A 222 -1.11 19.69 2.30
CA ALA A 222 -0.69 19.65 3.70
C ALA A 222 -1.86 19.33 4.65
N LEU A 223 -3.04 19.92 4.38
CA LEU A 223 -4.27 19.58 5.12
C LEU A 223 -4.70 18.13 4.87
N LEU A 224 -4.62 17.66 3.63
CA LEU A 224 -5.07 16.32 3.26
C LEU A 224 -4.13 15.20 3.75
N ARG A 225 -2.81 15.45 3.86
CA ARG A 225 -1.82 14.46 4.30
C ARG A 225 -2.11 13.91 5.70
N GLY A 226 -2.62 14.75 6.60
CA GLY A 226 -3.00 14.35 7.96
C GLY A 226 -4.45 13.90 8.10
N ALA A 227 -5.22 13.92 7.02
CA ALA A 227 -6.64 13.65 7.04
C ALA A 227 -6.90 12.19 6.65
N ASN A 228 -7.82 11.52 7.33
CA ASN A 228 -8.32 10.22 6.88
C ASN A 228 -9.29 10.42 5.70
N VAL A 229 -8.72 10.72 4.52
CA VAL A 229 -9.43 11.11 3.30
C VAL A 229 -9.86 9.88 2.50
N PRO A 230 -11.07 9.87 1.90
CA PRO A 230 -11.48 8.85 0.93
C PRO A 230 -10.54 8.73 -0.28
N SER A 231 -10.37 7.50 -0.80
CA SER A 231 -9.41 7.20 -1.87
C SER A 231 -9.60 8.03 -3.15
N ASP A 232 -10.86 8.26 -3.54
CA ASP A 232 -11.21 9.06 -4.72
C ASP A 232 -10.77 10.53 -4.56
N VAL A 233 -10.93 11.10 -3.37
CA VAL A 233 -10.50 12.46 -3.05
C VAL A 233 -8.98 12.56 -2.97
N ARG A 234 -8.29 11.55 -2.39
CA ARG A 234 -6.81 11.48 -2.37
C ARG A 234 -6.24 11.48 -3.79
N SER A 235 -6.74 10.59 -4.64
CA SER A 235 -6.34 10.50 -6.05
C SER A 235 -6.60 11.82 -6.78
N ALA A 236 -7.81 12.36 -6.65
CA ALA A 236 -8.19 13.61 -7.31
C ALA A 236 -7.29 14.77 -6.86
N ALA A 237 -7.03 14.92 -5.56
CA ALA A 237 -6.17 15.97 -5.01
C ALA A 237 -4.71 15.84 -5.48
N ALA A 238 -4.10 14.66 -5.32
CA ALA A 238 -2.71 14.45 -5.72
C ALA A 238 -2.52 14.71 -7.22
N ARG A 239 -3.49 14.27 -8.05
CA ARG A 239 -3.48 14.53 -9.48
C ARG A 239 -3.64 15.99 -9.83
N SER A 240 -4.74 16.60 -9.41
CA SER A 240 -5.11 17.94 -9.86
C SER A 240 -4.20 19.04 -9.31
N LEU A 241 -3.64 18.84 -8.11
CA LEU A 241 -2.79 19.82 -7.45
C LEU A 241 -1.32 19.67 -7.83
N VAL A 242 -0.88 18.50 -8.29
CA VAL A 242 0.54 18.30 -8.68
C VAL A 242 0.80 17.30 -9.79
N LEU A 243 0.32 16.05 -9.70
CA LEU A 243 0.81 14.99 -10.61
C LEU A 243 0.42 15.23 -12.07
N ASP A 244 -0.74 15.83 -12.36
CA ASP A 244 -1.15 16.10 -13.74
C ASP A 244 -0.22 17.13 -14.42
N ASP A 245 0.18 18.19 -13.71
CA ASP A 245 1.15 19.16 -14.22
C ASP A 245 2.58 18.60 -14.20
N PHE A 246 2.94 17.81 -13.20
CA PHE A 246 4.23 17.12 -13.14
C PHE A 246 4.45 16.21 -14.34
N MET A 247 3.45 15.41 -14.69
CA MET A 247 3.55 14.51 -15.82
C MET A 247 3.66 15.26 -17.15
N ARG A 248 3.21 16.51 -17.25
CA ARG A 248 3.39 17.34 -18.46
C ARG A 248 4.73 18.07 -18.47
N ASN A 249 5.14 18.61 -17.32
CA ASN A 249 6.27 19.52 -17.18
C ASN A 249 7.23 19.08 -16.05
N PRO A 250 7.87 17.89 -16.12
CA PRO A 250 8.60 17.33 -14.98
C PRO A 250 9.85 18.13 -14.58
N LYS A 251 10.42 18.92 -15.50
CA LYS A 251 11.67 19.68 -15.30
C LYS A 251 11.49 21.03 -14.60
N GLN A 252 10.26 21.45 -14.28
CA GLN A 252 10.06 22.72 -13.57
C GLN A 252 10.48 22.61 -12.10
N ASN A 253 10.64 23.77 -11.43
CA ASN A 253 10.89 23.78 -10.00
C ASN A 253 9.59 23.46 -9.22
N TRP A 254 9.62 22.40 -8.42
CA TRP A 254 8.51 21.94 -7.58
C TRP A 254 8.64 22.29 -6.10
N HIS A 255 9.69 23.03 -5.71
CA HIS A 255 9.82 23.57 -4.36
C HIS A 255 8.93 24.80 -4.19
N THR A 256 8.10 24.80 -3.15
CA THR A 256 6.99 25.75 -3.00
C THR A 256 6.88 26.38 -1.62
N SER A 257 7.17 25.63 -0.55
CA SER A 257 7.02 26.17 0.81
C SER A 257 8.27 26.91 1.30
N GLY A 258 8.06 27.98 2.05
CA GLY A 258 9.14 28.69 2.75
C GLY A 258 9.67 27.90 3.95
N PHE A 259 10.78 28.38 4.51
CA PHE A 259 11.42 27.81 5.71
C PHE A 259 10.47 27.71 6.91
N THR A 260 9.46 28.58 6.99
CA THR A 260 8.49 28.65 8.10
C THR A 260 7.63 27.39 8.22
N GLN A 261 7.05 26.89 7.12
CA GLN A 261 6.17 25.71 7.17
C GLN A 261 6.96 24.43 7.41
N LEU A 262 8.17 24.33 6.84
CA LEU A 262 9.09 23.22 7.11
C LEU A 262 9.41 23.14 8.61
N LYS A 263 9.75 24.27 9.24
CA LYS A 263 10.03 24.34 10.68
C LYS A 263 8.80 24.03 11.54
N ALA A 264 7.62 24.48 11.13
CA ALA A 264 6.38 24.31 11.91
C ALA A 264 5.85 22.87 11.89
N TYR A 265 5.95 22.18 10.75
CA TYR A 265 5.27 20.90 10.55
C TYR A 265 6.20 19.71 10.28
N GLY A 266 7.40 19.96 9.76
CA GLY A 266 8.27 18.91 9.23
C GLY A 266 7.76 18.30 7.92
N LEU A 267 6.87 19.00 7.21
CA LEU A 267 6.36 18.58 5.90
C LEU A 267 7.36 18.94 4.78
N PRO A 268 7.44 18.15 3.70
CA PRO A 268 8.32 18.43 2.58
C PRO A 268 7.92 19.73 1.86
N SER A 269 8.93 20.49 1.42
CA SER A 269 8.72 21.72 0.63
C SER A 269 8.47 21.45 -0.85
N ASP A 270 8.82 20.25 -1.31
CA ASP A 270 8.56 19.75 -2.64
C ASP A 270 7.10 19.31 -2.78
N LEU A 271 6.40 19.90 -3.74
CA LEU A 271 4.99 19.65 -3.97
C LEU A 271 4.70 18.23 -4.48
N VAL A 272 5.62 17.65 -5.26
CA VAL A 272 5.50 16.28 -5.77
C VAL A 272 5.61 15.30 -4.61
N VAL A 273 6.59 15.50 -3.72
CA VAL A 273 6.74 14.68 -2.51
C VAL A 273 5.47 14.74 -1.66
N LEU A 274 4.95 15.94 -1.39
CA LEU A 274 3.74 16.09 -0.58
C LEU A 274 2.51 15.45 -1.25
N GLY A 275 2.38 15.56 -2.57
CA GLY A 275 1.31 14.89 -3.32
C GLY A 275 1.40 13.36 -3.25
N LEU A 276 2.61 12.82 -3.31
CA LEU A 276 2.85 11.38 -3.12
C LEU A 276 2.59 10.94 -1.67
N GLU A 277 2.93 11.75 -0.66
CA GLU A 277 2.61 11.46 0.75
C GLU A 277 1.10 11.40 1.00
N VAL A 278 0.27 12.17 0.29
CA VAL A 278 -1.20 12.07 0.38
C VAL A 278 -1.71 10.70 -0.12
N LEU A 279 -0.99 10.09 -1.07
CA LEU A 279 -1.34 8.79 -1.64
C LEU A 279 -0.76 7.60 -0.87
N GLY A 280 0.37 7.78 -0.19
CA GLY A 280 1.30 6.71 0.24
C GLY A 280 0.76 5.58 1.12
N ASP A 281 -0.44 5.71 1.67
CA ASP A 281 -1.08 4.71 2.55
C ASP A 281 -2.38 4.13 1.95
N ASP A 282 -2.66 4.38 0.66
CA ASP A 282 -3.90 3.94 0.01
C ASP A 282 -3.62 3.44 -1.41
N GLY A 283 -3.46 2.13 -1.55
CA GLY A 283 -3.17 1.49 -2.84
C GLY A 283 -4.22 1.76 -3.92
N THR A 284 -5.49 1.91 -3.54
CA THR A 284 -6.57 2.24 -4.48
C THR A 284 -6.41 3.67 -5.02
N ALA A 285 -6.12 4.63 -4.15
CA ALA A 285 -5.84 6.01 -4.54
C ALA A 285 -4.57 6.09 -5.41
N VAL A 286 -3.52 5.36 -5.07
CA VAL A 286 -2.27 5.29 -5.86
C VAL A 286 -2.57 4.80 -7.27
N ARG A 287 -3.22 3.65 -7.42
CA ARG A 287 -3.53 3.06 -8.74
C ARG A 287 -4.39 4.01 -9.58
N ASP A 288 -5.42 4.61 -8.98
CA ASP A 288 -6.28 5.58 -9.67
C ASP A 288 -5.50 6.83 -10.10
N ALA A 289 -4.62 7.32 -9.22
CA ALA A 289 -3.79 8.49 -9.49
C ALA A 289 -2.87 8.24 -10.70
N PHE A 290 -2.14 7.13 -10.73
CA PHE A 290 -1.21 6.80 -11.82
C PHE A 290 -1.93 6.49 -13.14
N ALA A 291 -3.05 5.77 -13.10
CA ALA A 291 -3.84 5.48 -14.29
C ALA A 291 -4.24 6.76 -15.01
N LYS A 292 -4.64 7.80 -14.27
CA LYS A 292 -5.20 9.03 -14.83
C LYS A 292 -4.24 10.23 -14.85
N ALA A 293 -3.06 10.13 -14.22
CA ALA A 293 -2.09 11.23 -14.13
C ALA A 293 -1.69 11.75 -15.52
N GLY A 294 -1.65 13.08 -15.66
CA GLY A 294 -1.35 13.81 -16.91
C GLY A 294 -2.59 14.19 -17.72
N GLY A 295 -3.77 13.69 -17.34
CA GLY A 295 -5.03 13.89 -18.06
C GLY A 295 -5.10 13.15 -19.40
N ALA A 296 -6.22 13.29 -20.10
CA ALA A 296 -6.49 12.57 -21.36
C ALA A 296 -5.53 12.92 -22.51
N ASP A 297 -4.89 14.09 -22.46
CA ASP A 297 -3.99 14.58 -23.51
C ASP A 297 -2.61 13.92 -23.47
N LEU A 298 -2.20 13.37 -22.32
CA LEU A 298 -0.88 12.76 -22.16
C LEU A 298 -0.91 11.27 -22.50
N LYS A 299 -0.37 10.92 -23.67
CA LYS A 299 -0.33 9.54 -24.20
C LYS A 299 0.95 8.80 -23.79
N ILE A 300 1.21 8.68 -22.50
CA ILE A 300 2.30 7.84 -21.98
C ILE A 300 1.74 6.75 -21.07
N GLY A 301 2.36 5.56 -21.12
CA GLY A 301 1.97 4.42 -20.30
C GLY A 301 2.32 4.62 -18.82
N GLN A 302 1.74 3.80 -17.95
CA GLN A 302 1.98 3.86 -16.50
C GLN A 302 3.46 3.65 -16.14
N VAL A 303 4.14 2.70 -16.81
CA VAL A 303 5.60 2.49 -16.70
C VAL A 303 6.37 3.80 -16.94
N ASP A 304 6.05 4.56 -17.98
CA ASP A 304 6.75 5.81 -18.29
C ASP A 304 6.42 6.94 -17.29
N LYS A 305 5.21 6.95 -16.72
CA LYS A 305 4.86 7.85 -15.61
C LYS A 305 5.71 7.56 -14.37
N MET A 306 5.89 6.29 -14.03
CA MET A 306 6.75 5.86 -12.91
C MET A 306 8.22 6.20 -13.18
N LYS A 307 8.72 5.97 -14.40
CA LYS A 307 10.09 6.34 -14.79
C LYS A 307 10.36 7.83 -14.60
N ARG A 308 9.41 8.71 -14.96
CA ARG A 308 9.55 10.16 -14.73
C ARG A 308 9.74 10.51 -13.26
N LEU A 309 9.07 9.82 -12.35
CA LEU A 309 9.23 10.04 -10.91
C LEU A 309 10.57 9.50 -10.37
N PHE A 310 11.05 8.36 -10.88
CA PHE A 310 12.39 7.87 -10.57
C PHE A 310 13.49 8.82 -11.08
N ASP A 311 13.36 9.29 -12.33
CA ASP A 311 14.25 10.31 -12.90
C ASP A 311 14.26 11.58 -12.06
N TYR A 312 13.07 12.02 -11.63
CA TYR A 312 12.94 13.17 -10.75
C TYR A 312 13.65 12.93 -9.41
N GLY A 313 13.41 11.79 -8.76
CA GLY A 313 14.05 11.42 -7.50
C GLY A 313 15.58 11.32 -7.57
N ARG A 314 16.14 10.97 -8.73
CA ARG A 314 17.60 10.97 -8.95
C ARG A 314 18.21 12.37 -8.93
N THR A 315 17.43 13.39 -9.33
CA THR A 315 17.89 14.79 -9.45
C THR A 315 17.41 15.71 -8.32
N GLY A 316 16.28 15.39 -7.68
CA GLY A 316 15.58 16.24 -6.72
C GLY A 316 15.85 15.93 -5.24
N GLY A 317 16.68 14.93 -4.94
CA GLY A 317 17.10 14.57 -3.57
C GLY A 317 16.43 13.32 -2.99
N GLU A 318 17.05 12.75 -1.94
CA GLU A 318 16.74 11.42 -1.40
C GLU A 318 15.29 11.26 -0.90
N SER A 319 14.65 12.34 -0.42
CA SER A 319 13.28 12.30 0.10
C SER A 319 12.22 11.90 -0.94
N ILE A 320 12.46 12.16 -2.22
CA ILE A 320 11.52 11.78 -3.30
C ILE A 320 11.57 10.27 -3.53
N GLY A 321 12.77 9.69 -3.57
CA GLY A 321 12.95 8.24 -3.79
C GLY A 321 12.30 7.42 -2.68
N ASP A 322 12.45 7.85 -1.43
CA ASP A 322 11.84 7.24 -0.24
C ASP A 322 10.31 7.24 -0.30
N VAL A 323 9.71 8.42 -0.48
CA VAL A 323 8.25 8.58 -0.54
C VAL A 323 7.67 7.87 -1.74
N PHE A 324 8.32 7.95 -2.91
CA PHE A 324 7.85 7.26 -4.10
C PHE A 324 7.95 5.74 -3.94
N GLY A 325 9.02 5.22 -3.33
CA GLY A 325 9.14 3.80 -2.97
C GLY A 325 7.96 3.31 -2.14
N ARG A 326 7.58 4.04 -1.09
CA ARG A 326 6.39 3.72 -0.27
C ARG A 326 5.09 3.75 -1.06
N VAL A 327 4.91 4.74 -1.94
CA VAL A 327 3.76 4.80 -2.85
C VAL A 327 3.67 3.55 -3.73
N LEU A 328 4.81 3.05 -4.22
CA LEU A 328 4.85 1.84 -5.04
C LEU A 328 4.50 0.59 -4.23
N VAL A 329 4.97 0.50 -2.97
CA VAL A 329 4.59 -0.57 -2.03
C VAL A 329 3.08 -0.57 -1.80
N ALA A 330 2.48 0.59 -1.52
CA ALA A 330 1.03 0.69 -1.33
C ALA A 330 0.24 0.37 -2.61
N GLY A 331 0.64 0.92 -3.76
CA GLY A 331 -0.05 0.67 -5.03
C GLY A 331 -0.01 -0.80 -5.48
N SER A 332 1.06 -1.52 -5.13
CA SER A 332 1.22 -2.95 -5.36
C SER A 332 0.64 -3.82 -4.24
N GLU A 333 0.06 -3.22 -3.19
CA GLU A 333 -0.45 -3.91 -1.98
C GLU A 333 0.59 -4.86 -1.34
N ALA A 334 1.88 -4.55 -1.47
CA ALA A 334 2.95 -5.48 -1.11
C ALA A 334 2.98 -5.83 0.39
N THR A 335 2.42 -4.98 1.25
CA THR A 335 2.31 -5.21 2.70
C THR A 335 0.92 -5.65 3.16
N GLU A 336 -0.12 -5.46 2.34
CA GLU A 336 -1.52 -5.71 2.72
C GLU A 336 -2.04 -7.04 2.16
N GLU A 337 -1.62 -7.42 0.95
CA GLU A 337 -1.99 -8.66 0.27
C GLU A 337 -0.89 -9.73 0.43
N LYS A 338 -1.30 -11.01 0.41
CA LYS A 338 -0.37 -12.13 0.59
C LYS A 338 0.24 -12.54 -0.75
N ALA A 339 1.50 -12.97 -0.71
CA ALA A 339 2.18 -13.55 -1.86
C ALA A 339 1.35 -14.68 -2.50
N GLY A 340 1.26 -14.65 -3.84
CA GLY A 340 0.43 -15.58 -4.61
C GLY A 340 -1.08 -15.34 -4.57
N HIS A 341 -1.56 -14.33 -3.85
CA HIS A 341 -2.98 -14.00 -3.66
C HIS A 341 -3.30 -12.50 -3.88
N HIS A 342 -2.51 -11.84 -4.73
CA HIS A 342 -2.72 -10.44 -5.07
C HIS A 342 -3.97 -10.21 -5.92
N SER A 343 -4.65 -9.09 -5.71
CA SER A 343 -5.77 -8.67 -6.54
C SER A 343 -5.30 -8.30 -7.95
N PRO A 344 -6.14 -8.47 -9.00
CA PRO A 344 -5.73 -8.17 -10.37
C PRO A 344 -5.24 -6.73 -10.58
N ALA A 345 -5.80 -5.77 -9.84
CA ALA A 345 -5.40 -4.36 -9.91
C ALA A 345 -4.03 -4.12 -9.26
N ALA A 346 -3.76 -4.71 -8.11
CA ALA A 346 -2.46 -4.65 -7.44
C ALA A 346 -1.37 -5.33 -8.28
N ALA A 347 -1.65 -6.52 -8.80
CA ALA A 347 -0.75 -7.28 -9.66
C ALA A 347 -0.36 -6.52 -10.94
N ALA A 348 -1.33 -5.89 -11.62
CA ALA A 348 -1.03 -5.09 -12.81
C ALA A 348 -0.14 -3.86 -12.48
N PHE A 349 -0.40 -3.20 -11.35
CA PHE A 349 0.43 -2.09 -10.89
C PHE A 349 1.84 -2.55 -10.48
N ALA A 350 1.96 -3.71 -9.83
CA ALA A 350 3.23 -4.31 -9.47
C ALA A 350 4.06 -4.67 -10.71
N LEU A 351 3.46 -5.29 -11.74
CA LEU A 351 4.14 -5.55 -13.00
C LEU A 351 4.75 -4.26 -13.59
N ASP A 352 3.95 -3.19 -13.71
CA ASP A 352 4.45 -1.91 -14.21
C ASP A 352 5.57 -1.33 -13.33
N THR A 353 5.46 -1.51 -12.01
CA THR A 353 6.47 -1.09 -11.03
C THR A 353 7.80 -1.82 -11.24
N LEU A 354 7.77 -3.14 -11.37
CA LEU A 354 8.95 -3.96 -11.61
C LEU A 354 9.64 -3.57 -12.93
N LEU A 355 8.85 -3.35 -13.99
CA LEU A 355 9.36 -2.92 -15.30
C LEU A 355 9.95 -1.50 -15.25
N ALA A 356 9.30 -0.57 -14.55
CA ALA A 356 9.77 0.79 -14.39
C ALA A 356 11.07 0.83 -13.58
N ALA A 357 11.08 0.24 -12.38
CA ALA A 357 12.25 0.22 -11.50
C ALA A 357 13.42 -0.55 -12.13
N GLY A 358 13.14 -1.71 -12.76
CA GLY A 358 14.15 -2.51 -13.44
C GLY A 358 14.89 -1.76 -14.56
N SER A 359 14.24 -0.80 -15.22
CA SER A 359 14.90 0.03 -16.23
C SER A 359 16.02 0.92 -15.69
N PHE A 360 16.03 1.20 -14.37
CA PHE A 360 17.11 1.92 -13.69
C PHE A 360 18.17 0.97 -13.12
N GLY A 361 17.77 -0.25 -12.73
CA GLY A 361 18.65 -1.23 -12.10
C GLY A 361 19.43 -0.63 -10.93
N ALA A 362 20.76 -0.74 -10.97
CA ALA A 362 21.67 -0.25 -9.92
C ALA A 362 21.59 1.27 -9.68
N THR A 363 21.13 2.03 -10.69
CA THR A 363 21.05 3.50 -10.66
C THR A 363 19.77 4.03 -10.01
N LEU A 364 18.89 3.14 -9.54
CA LEU A 364 17.71 3.51 -8.78
C LEU A 364 18.10 4.36 -7.55
N PRO A 365 17.35 5.44 -7.22
CA PRO A 365 17.60 6.21 -6.02
C PRO A 365 17.74 5.33 -4.78
N ARG A 366 18.81 5.51 -3.99
CA ARG A 366 19.14 4.64 -2.85
C ARG A 366 17.97 4.49 -1.88
N SER A 367 17.28 5.57 -1.60
CA SER A 367 16.13 5.60 -0.70
C SER A 367 14.91 4.79 -1.17
N ALA A 368 14.83 4.43 -2.46
CA ALA A 368 13.76 3.59 -2.99
C ALA A 368 14.08 2.08 -2.94
N LYS A 369 15.35 1.70 -2.69
CA LYS A 369 15.81 0.31 -2.83
C LYS A 369 15.19 -0.62 -1.80
N ASP A 370 15.04 -0.19 -0.55
CA ASP A 370 14.35 -0.95 0.51
C ASP A 370 12.90 -1.27 0.10
N SER A 371 12.20 -0.32 -0.52
CA SER A 371 10.84 -0.54 -1.02
C SER A 371 10.79 -1.58 -2.14
N MET A 372 11.82 -1.66 -2.99
CA MET A 372 11.90 -2.70 -4.02
C MET A 372 12.10 -4.08 -3.40
N GLY A 373 12.85 -4.19 -2.30
CA GLY A 373 12.96 -5.42 -1.51
C GLY A 373 11.61 -5.87 -0.94
N VAL A 374 10.83 -4.94 -0.38
CA VAL A 374 9.46 -5.23 0.13
C VAL A 374 8.55 -5.76 -0.99
N ILE A 375 8.58 -5.13 -2.16
CA ILE A 375 7.82 -5.59 -3.32
C ILE A 375 8.32 -6.96 -3.79
N ALA A 376 9.63 -7.19 -3.83
CA ALA A 376 10.21 -8.48 -4.21
C ALA A 376 9.74 -9.62 -3.30
N ASN A 377 9.68 -9.38 -1.98
CA ASN A 377 9.18 -10.36 -1.01
C ASN A 377 7.72 -10.72 -1.28
N SER A 378 6.89 -9.71 -1.55
CA SER A 378 5.45 -9.90 -1.76
C SER A 378 5.12 -10.59 -3.09
N TYR A 379 5.96 -10.38 -4.11
CA TYR A 379 5.79 -10.93 -5.47
C TYR A 379 6.79 -12.07 -5.78
N VAL A 380 7.16 -12.85 -4.76
CA VAL A 380 8.15 -13.93 -4.88
C VAL A 380 7.72 -15.03 -5.85
N HIS A 381 6.41 -15.28 -6.03
CA HIS A 381 5.89 -16.27 -6.98
C HIS A 381 6.10 -15.83 -8.43
N GLU A 382 5.93 -14.54 -8.69
CA GLU A 382 6.14 -13.90 -9.99
C GLU A 382 7.63 -13.82 -10.32
N LEU A 383 8.49 -13.54 -9.32
CA LEU A 383 9.94 -13.60 -9.49
C LEU A 383 10.44 -15.02 -9.73
N LEU A 384 9.95 -16.01 -8.98
CA LEU A 384 10.27 -17.43 -9.18
C LEU A 384 9.87 -17.88 -10.59
N SER A 385 8.66 -17.53 -11.02
CA SER A 385 8.20 -17.78 -12.39
C SER A 385 9.04 -17.02 -13.41
N GLY A 386 9.42 -15.79 -13.10
CA GLY A 386 10.29 -14.91 -13.87
C GLY A 386 11.68 -15.49 -14.11
N GLY A 387 12.22 -16.22 -13.12
CA GLY A 387 13.53 -16.86 -13.22
C GLY A 387 13.59 -17.99 -14.25
N ARG A 388 12.47 -18.65 -14.53
CA ARG A 388 12.40 -19.84 -15.40
C ARG A 388 13.00 -19.60 -16.79
N THR A 389 14.07 -20.32 -17.12
CA THR A 389 14.71 -20.31 -18.44
C THR A 389 14.22 -21.43 -19.36
N ASP A 390 13.55 -22.45 -18.80
CA ASP A 390 13.05 -23.64 -19.52
C ASP A 390 11.86 -23.36 -20.45
N LYS A 391 11.07 -22.31 -20.17
CA LYS A 391 9.85 -21.95 -20.93
C LYS A 391 9.97 -20.55 -21.53
N ALA A 392 10.42 -20.53 -22.79
CA ALA A 392 10.52 -19.34 -23.64
C ALA A 392 11.40 -18.24 -23.02
N THR A 393 12.72 -18.41 -23.16
CA THR A 393 13.76 -17.44 -22.79
C THR A 393 13.55 -16.04 -23.37
N ASP A 394 12.82 -15.92 -24.48
CA ASP A 394 12.51 -14.65 -25.16
C ASP A 394 11.07 -14.17 -24.88
N ARG A 395 10.44 -14.65 -23.80
CA ARG A 395 9.09 -14.22 -23.43
C ARG A 395 9.08 -12.76 -23.00
N ILE A 396 7.96 -12.11 -23.27
CA ILE A 396 7.69 -10.72 -22.86
C ILE A 396 6.94 -10.76 -21.54
N SER A 397 7.32 -9.87 -20.61
CA SER A 397 6.61 -9.70 -19.35
C SER A 397 5.16 -9.25 -19.58
N GLY A 398 4.21 -9.81 -18.83
CA GLY A 398 2.80 -9.51 -19.04
C GLY A 398 1.86 -10.23 -18.07
N MET A 399 0.59 -9.80 -18.09
CA MET A 399 -0.47 -10.38 -17.25
C MET A 399 -0.92 -11.78 -17.69
N ASN A 400 -0.60 -12.17 -18.93
CA ASN A 400 -1.04 -13.44 -19.49
C ASN A 400 0.07 -14.50 -19.38
N ALA A 401 -0.33 -15.73 -19.07
CA ALA A 401 0.56 -16.87 -19.11
C ALA A 401 1.23 -17.00 -20.50
N PRO A 402 2.55 -17.24 -20.56
CA PRO A 402 3.23 -17.51 -21.81
C PRO A 402 2.61 -18.70 -22.55
N LYS A 403 2.78 -18.75 -23.87
CA LYS A 403 2.33 -19.92 -24.66
C LYS A 403 3.03 -21.19 -24.16
N HIS A 404 2.27 -22.27 -24.01
CA HIS A 404 2.76 -23.57 -23.50
C HIS A 404 3.35 -23.52 -22.09
N TRP A 405 2.91 -22.55 -21.28
CA TRP A 405 3.25 -22.49 -19.87
C TRP A 405 2.68 -23.69 -19.12
N ILE A 406 3.50 -24.27 -18.23
CA ILE A 406 3.11 -25.36 -17.34
C ILE A 406 3.30 -24.84 -15.94
N ASP A 407 2.21 -24.73 -15.20
CA ASP A 407 2.22 -24.27 -13.82
C ASP A 407 2.84 -25.32 -12.89
N TRP A 408 3.65 -24.84 -11.96
CA TRP A 408 4.13 -25.67 -10.87
C TRP A 408 3.10 -25.69 -9.74
N PRO A 409 2.79 -26.86 -9.16
CA PRO A 409 1.89 -26.94 -8.01
C PRO A 409 2.36 -26.01 -6.87
N GLY A 410 1.45 -25.17 -6.37
CA GLY A 410 1.74 -24.20 -5.30
C GLY A 410 2.39 -22.89 -5.77
N VAL A 411 2.74 -22.75 -7.05
CA VAL A 411 3.25 -21.50 -7.62
C VAL A 411 2.10 -20.79 -8.33
N THR A 412 1.62 -19.68 -7.77
CA THR A 412 0.45 -18.94 -8.27
C THR A 412 0.80 -17.49 -8.66
N PRO A 413 1.56 -17.28 -9.75
CA PRO A 413 1.94 -15.93 -10.18
C PRO A 413 0.72 -15.20 -10.75
N ALA A 414 0.50 -13.95 -10.32
CA ALA A 414 -0.55 -13.09 -10.87
C ALA A 414 -0.15 -12.46 -12.23
N PHE A 415 1.15 -12.42 -12.53
CA PHE A 415 1.71 -12.02 -13.82
C PHE A 415 3.02 -12.75 -14.07
N TYR A 416 3.52 -12.68 -15.30
CA TYR A 416 4.70 -13.40 -15.73
C TYR A 416 5.79 -12.43 -16.16
N LEU A 417 6.98 -12.58 -15.60
CA LEU A 417 8.16 -11.79 -15.98
C LEU A 417 9.03 -12.55 -16.97
N SER A 418 9.71 -11.83 -17.84
CA SER A 418 10.85 -12.35 -18.58
C SER A 418 12.04 -12.55 -17.63
N PRO A 419 12.96 -13.50 -17.91
CA PRO A 419 14.20 -13.60 -17.16
C PRO A 419 15.00 -12.29 -17.15
N GLY A 420 14.99 -11.55 -18.27
CA GLY A 420 15.67 -10.25 -18.39
C GLY A 420 15.06 -9.14 -17.53
N ASP A 421 13.74 -9.08 -17.40
CA ASP A 421 13.09 -8.08 -16.53
C ASP A 421 13.22 -8.47 -15.05
N THR A 422 13.17 -9.77 -14.74
CA THR A 422 13.48 -10.31 -13.41
C THR A 422 14.90 -9.93 -13.00
N TYR A 423 15.86 -10.15 -13.91
CA TYR A 423 17.26 -9.78 -13.75
C TYR A 423 17.45 -8.28 -13.48
N ARG A 424 16.86 -7.43 -14.33
CA ARG A 424 16.91 -5.97 -14.20
C ARG A 424 16.30 -5.48 -12.88
N PHE A 425 15.19 -6.11 -12.45
CA PHE A 425 14.56 -5.77 -11.20
C PHE A 425 15.42 -6.16 -9.99
N PHE A 426 16.09 -7.32 -9.98
CA PHE A 426 16.99 -7.66 -8.88
C PHE A 426 18.12 -6.63 -8.68
N LYS A 427 18.64 -6.05 -9.76
CA LYS A 427 19.67 -4.98 -9.67
C LYS A 427 19.21 -3.75 -8.87
N THR A 428 17.90 -3.57 -8.68
CA THR A 428 17.37 -2.40 -7.97
C THR A 428 17.67 -2.43 -6.47
N PHE A 429 17.76 -3.61 -5.85
CA PHE A 429 18.01 -3.74 -4.41
C PHE A 429 19.20 -4.63 -4.06
N ALA A 430 19.88 -5.24 -5.04
CA ALA A 430 20.99 -6.16 -4.79
C ALA A 430 22.19 -5.55 -4.04
N GLY A 431 22.28 -4.22 -3.94
CA GLY A 431 23.29 -3.52 -3.16
C GLY A 431 22.86 -3.14 -1.73
N GLU A 432 21.67 -3.53 -1.29
CA GLU A 432 21.17 -3.26 0.07
C GLU A 432 21.04 -4.57 0.86
N ASP A 433 22.04 -4.86 1.71
CA ASP A 433 22.15 -6.10 2.48
C ASP A 433 20.84 -6.51 3.17
N ARG A 434 20.14 -5.55 3.79
CA ARG A 434 18.88 -5.84 4.50
C ARG A 434 17.79 -6.34 3.55
N ALA A 435 17.63 -5.70 2.39
CA ALA A 435 16.61 -6.08 1.42
C ALA A 435 16.93 -7.45 0.82
N VAL A 436 18.21 -7.72 0.52
CA VAL A 436 18.67 -9.02 0.02
C VAL A 436 18.47 -10.12 1.06
N ASP A 437 18.83 -9.88 2.32
CA ASP A 437 18.64 -10.83 3.42
C ASP A 437 17.15 -11.18 3.63
N GLU A 438 16.27 -10.18 3.66
CA GLU A 438 14.82 -10.39 3.81
C GLU A 438 14.24 -11.18 2.62
N PHE A 439 14.71 -10.90 1.40
CA PHE A 439 14.33 -11.65 0.21
C PHE A 439 14.81 -13.09 0.23
N ASN A 440 16.09 -13.31 0.56
CA ASN A 440 16.68 -14.65 0.68
C ASN A 440 15.91 -15.52 1.68
N LYS A 441 15.46 -14.96 2.82
CA LYS A 441 14.61 -15.64 3.79
C LYS A 441 13.25 -16.02 3.23
N THR A 442 12.63 -15.10 2.48
CA THR A 442 11.33 -15.33 1.85
C THR A 442 11.42 -16.46 0.82
N VAL A 443 12.43 -16.43 -0.05
CA VAL A 443 12.68 -17.48 -1.05
C VAL A 443 13.02 -18.82 -0.38
N ALA A 444 13.82 -18.80 0.69
CA ALA A 444 14.16 -19.99 1.46
C ALA A 444 12.92 -20.72 2.01
N GLY A 445 12.00 -19.96 2.64
CA GLY A 445 10.73 -20.52 3.13
C GLY A 445 9.88 -21.08 2.00
N LEU A 446 9.71 -20.32 0.92
CA LEU A 446 8.96 -20.76 -0.26
C LEU A 446 9.54 -22.04 -0.88
N ARG A 447 10.88 -22.12 -1.01
CA ARG A 447 11.59 -23.29 -1.52
C ARG A 447 11.31 -24.52 -0.70
N HIS A 448 11.44 -24.40 0.63
CA HIS A 448 11.20 -25.52 1.55
C HIS A 448 9.77 -26.07 1.37
N ASP A 449 8.77 -25.19 1.40
CA ASP A 449 7.35 -25.56 1.32
C ASP A 449 6.98 -26.18 -0.04
N LEU A 450 7.47 -25.58 -1.13
CA LEU A 450 7.20 -26.06 -2.49
C LEU A 450 7.89 -27.38 -2.79
N LEU A 451 9.16 -27.56 -2.37
CA LEU A 451 9.88 -28.81 -2.62
C LEU A 451 9.32 -29.97 -1.77
N ILE A 452 8.92 -29.76 -0.52
CA ILE A 452 8.21 -30.79 0.26
C ILE A 452 6.88 -31.17 -0.41
N SER A 453 6.13 -30.16 -0.87
CA SER A 453 4.86 -30.38 -1.56
C SER A 453 5.06 -31.15 -2.87
N ALA A 454 6.09 -30.81 -3.63
CA ALA A 454 6.46 -31.49 -4.87
C ALA A 454 6.92 -32.93 -4.63
N ALA A 455 7.73 -33.17 -3.60
CA ALA A 455 8.14 -34.53 -3.19
C ALA A 455 6.92 -35.39 -2.86
N ARG A 456 5.94 -34.84 -2.13
CA ARG A 456 4.68 -35.52 -1.80
C ARG A 456 3.85 -35.87 -3.04
N LEU A 457 3.87 -35.02 -4.06
CA LEU A 457 3.18 -35.29 -5.33
C LEU A 457 3.92 -36.35 -6.15
N ASP A 458 5.24 -36.25 -6.26
CA ASP A 458 6.11 -37.22 -6.92
C ASP A 458 6.10 -38.59 -6.21
N ALA A 459 5.74 -38.65 -4.93
CA ALA A 459 5.52 -39.90 -4.21
C ALA A 459 4.24 -40.64 -4.64
N LYS A 460 3.22 -39.91 -5.09
CA LYS A 460 1.90 -40.44 -5.45
C LYS A 460 1.80 -40.85 -6.92
N GLY A 461 2.76 -40.46 -7.75
CA GLY A 461 2.79 -40.79 -9.18
C GLY A 461 4.15 -40.51 -9.80
N LYS A 462 4.41 -41.00 -11.02
CA LYS A 462 5.67 -40.76 -11.74
C LYS A 462 5.72 -39.36 -12.35
N THR A 463 5.64 -38.33 -11.52
CA THR A 463 5.81 -36.93 -11.91
C THR A 463 7.25 -36.47 -11.61
N ASP A 464 7.66 -35.35 -12.22
CA ASP A 464 8.99 -34.78 -12.04
C ASP A 464 8.92 -33.35 -11.45
N TYR A 465 7.94 -33.11 -10.57
CA TYR A 465 7.69 -31.79 -9.99
C TYR A 465 8.84 -31.34 -9.09
N PHE A 466 9.40 -32.24 -8.30
CA PHE A 466 10.50 -31.90 -7.38
C PHE A 466 11.71 -31.39 -8.16
N ARG A 467 12.13 -32.12 -9.20
CA ARG A 467 13.25 -31.73 -10.05
C ARG A 467 12.95 -30.43 -10.80
N GLY A 468 11.76 -30.29 -11.39
CA GLY A 468 11.38 -29.09 -12.12
C GLY A 468 11.38 -27.82 -11.26
N LEU A 469 10.92 -27.93 -10.01
CA LEU A 469 10.99 -26.84 -9.03
C LEU A 469 12.43 -26.59 -8.58
N SER A 470 13.25 -27.62 -8.33
CA SER A 470 14.68 -27.47 -8.04
C SER A 470 15.38 -26.68 -9.15
N THR A 471 15.15 -27.00 -10.43
CA THR A 471 15.67 -26.21 -11.55
C THR A 471 15.20 -24.76 -11.52
N THR A 472 13.92 -24.53 -11.25
CA THR A 472 13.36 -23.18 -11.21
C THR A 472 14.00 -22.33 -10.11
N PHE A 473 14.29 -22.91 -8.93
CA PHE A 473 15.03 -22.24 -7.87
C PHE A 473 16.50 -21.99 -8.22
N GLY A 474 17.15 -22.92 -8.91
CA GLY A 474 18.51 -22.74 -9.44
C GLY A 474 18.60 -21.60 -10.44
N ASP A 475 17.66 -21.53 -11.38
CA ASP A 475 17.53 -20.45 -12.36
C ASP A 475 17.35 -19.08 -11.66
N LEU A 476 16.45 -19.01 -10.68
CA LEU A 476 16.23 -17.79 -9.90
C LEU A 476 17.50 -17.36 -9.14
N GLY A 477 18.15 -18.31 -8.47
CA GLY A 477 19.39 -18.07 -7.72
C GLY A 477 20.51 -17.57 -8.64
N SER A 478 20.62 -18.11 -9.84
CA SER A 478 21.58 -17.67 -10.87
C SER A 478 21.35 -16.21 -11.28
N ILE A 479 20.09 -15.85 -11.55
CA ILE A 479 19.73 -14.49 -11.96
C ILE A 479 19.98 -13.49 -10.83
N GLN A 480 19.59 -13.82 -9.59
CA GLN A 480 19.81 -12.96 -8.43
C GLN A 480 21.31 -12.78 -8.14
N PHE A 481 22.09 -13.87 -8.17
CA PHE A 481 23.53 -13.79 -7.93
C PHE A 481 24.21 -12.92 -8.98
N LYS A 482 23.87 -13.08 -10.26
CA LYS A 482 24.41 -12.21 -11.30
C LYS A 482 24.07 -10.74 -11.07
N ALA A 483 22.83 -10.45 -10.69
CA ALA A 483 22.41 -9.07 -10.42
C ALA A 483 23.22 -8.48 -9.25
N THR A 484 23.48 -9.28 -8.22
CA THR A 484 24.32 -8.92 -7.08
C THR A 484 25.77 -8.68 -7.51
N LYS A 485 26.34 -9.57 -8.32
CA LYS A 485 27.69 -9.41 -8.90
C LYS A 485 27.83 -8.14 -9.73
N GLU A 486 26.87 -7.82 -10.60
CA GLU A 486 26.93 -6.59 -11.41
C GLU A 486 26.79 -5.31 -10.57
N VAL A 487 26.11 -5.37 -9.41
CA VAL A 487 25.89 -4.21 -8.54
C VAL A 487 27.04 -4.00 -7.56
N LEU A 488 27.51 -5.06 -6.90
CA LEU A 488 28.53 -5.00 -5.84
C LEU A 488 29.95 -5.24 -6.36
N GLY A 489 30.10 -5.91 -7.49
CA GLY A 489 31.36 -6.50 -7.93
C GLY A 489 31.46 -7.97 -7.56
N GLU A 490 32.35 -8.69 -8.24
CA GLU A 490 32.52 -10.14 -8.09
C GLU A 490 33.01 -10.54 -6.71
N GLU A 491 34.08 -9.92 -6.23
CA GLU A 491 34.69 -10.25 -4.94
C GLU A 491 33.70 -10.08 -3.77
N ASP A 492 32.98 -8.95 -3.74
CA ASP A 492 32.02 -8.64 -2.67
C ASP A 492 30.79 -9.55 -2.72
N ALA A 493 30.26 -9.85 -3.91
CA ALA A 493 29.12 -10.76 -4.07
C ALA A 493 29.46 -12.19 -3.64
N VAL A 494 30.64 -12.67 -4.03
CA VAL A 494 31.15 -14.00 -3.65
C VAL A 494 31.43 -14.08 -2.15
N ALA A 495 32.11 -13.07 -1.58
CA ALA A 495 32.40 -13.02 -0.15
C ALA A 495 31.13 -12.95 0.70
N GLY A 496 30.13 -12.17 0.28
CA GLY A 496 28.81 -12.12 0.92
C GLY A 496 28.13 -13.48 0.97
N LEU A 497 28.09 -14.18 -0.17
CA LEU A 497 27.52 -15.53 -0.26
C LEU A 497 28.28 -16.55 0.62
N ALA A 498 29.62 -16.52 0.60
CA ALA A 498 30.44 -17.37 1.46
C ALA A 498 30.18 -17.09 2.96
N ARG A 499 30.03 -15.81 3.32
CA ARG A 499 29.67 -15.40 4.69
C ARG A 499 28.30 -15.94 5.08
N ASP A 500 27.31 -15.92 4.19
CA ASP A 500 25.95 -16.39 4.48
C ASP A 500 25.89 -17.91 4.68
N VAL A 501 26.59 -18.69 3.85
CA VAL A 501 26.75 -20.14 4.05
C VAL A 501 27.37 -20.43 5.41
N THR A 502 28.43 -19.71 5.78
CA THR A 502 29.14 -19.86 7.05
C THR A 502 28.27 -19.44 8.24
N LYS A 503 27.67 -18.24 8.20
CA LYS A 503 26.78 -17.70 9.24
C LYS A 503 25.61 -18.64 9.52
N ASN A 504 24.94 -19.14 8.48
CA ASN A 504 23.79 -20.01 8.63
C ASN A 504 24.19 -21.40 9.14
N SER A 505 25.36 -21.90 8.73
CA SER A 505 25.94 -23.14 9.30
C SER A 505 26.27 -23.00 10.79
N PHE A 506 26.91 -21.89 11.20
CA PHE A 506 27.24 -21.63 12.61
C PHE A 506 25.99 -21.41 13.48
N ALA A 507 24.97 -20.75 12.97
CA ALA A 507 23.73 -20.51 13.70
C ALA A 507 22.97 -21.80 14.04
N LEU A 508 23.05 -22.84 13.18
CA LEU A 508 22.48 -24.16 13.44
C LEU A 508 23.25 -24.95 14.51
N LEU A 509 24.57 -24.72 14.63
CA LEU A 509 25.44 -25.39 15.60
C LEU A 509 25.23 -24.92 17.07
N LEU A 510 24.75 -23.69 17.28
CA LEU A 510 24.66 -23.07 18.60
C LEU A 510 23.31 -23.25 19.31
N ASP A 511 22.21 -23.46 18.59
CA ASP A 511 20.86 -23.30 19.17
C ASP A 511 20.14 -24.56 19.66
N GLY A 512 20.62 -25.78 19.42
CA GLY A 512 20.16 -27.03 20.10
C GLY A 512 18.65 -27.36 20.11
N VAL A 513 17.81 -26.61 19.40
CA VAL A 513 16.33 -26.66 19.36
C VAL A 513 15.91 -26.89 17.89
N PRO A 514 14.70 -27.43 17.58
CA PRO A 514 14.29 -27.71 16.20
C PRO A 514 14.14 -26.41 15.38
N ILE A 515 14.97 -26.26 14.35
CA ILE A 515 15.12 -25.03 13.56
C ILE A 515 14.58 -25.27 12.15
N VAL A 516 13.27 -25.16 11.95
CA VAL A 516 12.69 -25.25 10.59
C VAL A 516 13.07 -24.02 9.76
N GLY A 517 13.10 -22.83 10.36
CA GLY A 517 13.38 -21.57 9.66
C GLY A 517 14.83 -21.41 9.18
N LYS A 518 15.84 -21.58 10.05
CA LYS A 518 17.25 -21.38 9.65
C LYS A 518 17.79 -22.50 8.76
N ALA A 519 17.23 -23.70 8.84
CA ALA A 519 17.56 -24.79 7.91
C ALA A 519 17.11 -24.44 6.48
N ALA A 520 15.93 -23.83 6.32
CA ALA A 520 15.48 -23.32 5.03
C ALA A 520 16.41 -22.20 4.51
N GLU A 521 16.81 -21.26 5.36
CA GLU A 521 17.76 -20.18 4.99
C GLU A 521 19.10 -20.72 4.49
N LEU A 522 19.65 -21.73 5.19
CA LEU A 522 20.87 -22.40 4.74
C LEU A 522 20.66 -23.13 3.41
N GLY A 523 19.53 -23.80 3.22
CA GLY A 523 19.19 -24.48 1.97
C GLY A 523 19.18 -23.52 0.77
N TRP A 524 18.71 -22.28 0.93
CA TRP A 524 18.78 -21.27 -0.12
C TRP A 524 20.21 -20.78 -0.40
N ALA A 525 20.99 -20.50 0.65
CA ALA A 525 22.40 -20.14 0.49
C ALA A 525 23.20 -21.25 -0.20
N LEU A 526 22.89 -22.52 0.07
CA LEU A 526 23.48 -23.69 -0.61
C LEU A 526 23.10 -23.76 -2.09
N VAL A 527 21.85 -23.44 -2.46
CA VAL A 527 21.45 -23.35 -3.89
C VAL A 527 22.29 -22.31 -4.61
N GLN A 528 22.40 -21.10 -4.05
CA GLN A 528 23.19 -20.03 -4.66
C GLN A 528 24.69 -20.41 -4.73
N ALA A 529 25.25 -20.95 -3.65
CA ALA A 529 26.65 -21.41 -3.62
C ALA A 529 26.92 -22.53 -4.64
N TYR A 530 26.00 -23.49 -4.76
CA TYR A 530 26.10 -24.57 -5.75
C TYR A 530 26.14 -24.00 -7.16
N VAL A 531 25.18 -23.14 -7.52
CA VAL A 531 25.12 -22.43 -8.80
C VAL A 531 26.44 -21.74 -9.13
N VAL A 532 27.00 -20.97 -8.20
CA VAL A 532 28.25 -20.22 -8.39
C VAL A 532 29.44 -21.16 -8.57
N SER A 533 29.52 -22.22 -7.76
CA SER A 533 30.62 -23.19 -7.80
C SER A 533 30.71 -23.99 -9.11
N THR A 534 29.61 -24.06 -9.85
CA THR A 534 29.48 -24.81 -11.11
C THR A 534 29.39 -23.92 -12.35
N ALA A 535 29.34 -22.60 -12.17
CA ALA A 535 29.40 -21.63 -13.27
C ALA A 535 30.85 -21.52 -13.79
N SER A 536 31.07 -20.73 -14.85
CA SER A 536 32.36 -20.55 -15.54
C SER A 536 33.58 -20.50 -14.62
N ASP A 537 34.73 -21.02 -15.09
CA ASP A 537 35.97 -21.17 -14.33
C ASP A 537 36.32 -19.93 -13.46
N ALA A 538 36.11 -18.71 -13.96
CA ALA A 538 36.37 -17.48 -13.21
C ALA A 538 35.51 -17.32 -11.93
N TRP A 539 34.22 -17.71 -11.98
CA TRP A 539 33.32 -17.61 -10.82
C TRP A 539 33.65 -18.71 -9.81
N ALA A 540 33.92 -19.92 -10.31
CA ALA A 540 34.31 -21.05 -9.48
C ALA A 540 35.63 -20.78 -8.74
N ASP A 541 36.65 -20.26 -9.44
CA ASP A 541 37.96 -19.93 -8.88
C ASP A 541 37.88 -18.81 -7.82
N SER A 542 37.10 -17.77 -8.09
CA SER A 542 36.87 -16.67 -7.14
C SER A 542 36.16 -17.15 -5.87
N PHE A 543 35.12 -17.98 -6.05
CA PHE A 543 34.38 -18.60 -4.95
C PHE A 543 35.27 -19.55 -4.14
N GLU A 544 36.06 -20.38 -4.79
CA GLU A 544 37.01 -21.27 -4.11
C GLU A 544 38.00 -20.47 -3.28
N THR A 545 38.63 -19.43 -3.84
CA THR A 545 39.60 -18.60 -3.11
C THR A 545 38.99 -17.95 -1.85
N GLN A 546 37.79 -17.38 -1.97
CA GLN A 546 37.11 -16.71 -0.85
C GLN A 546 36.55 -17.70 0.18
N VAL A 547 36.07 -18.86 -0.26
CA VAL A 547 35.62 -19.94 0.64
C VAL A 547 36.81 -20.60 1.34
N GLU A 548 37.95 -20.78 0.67
CA GLU A 548 39.19 -21.26 1.27
C GLU A 548 39.72 -20.30 2.33
N ALA A 549 39.57 -18.99 2.12
CA ALA A 549 39.85 -17.96 3.13
C ALA A 549 38.84 -17.97 4.29
N ALA A 550 37.61 -18.42 4.07
CA ALA A 550 36.52 -18.51 5.05
C ALA A 550 36.41 -19.87 5.77
N ASP A 551 37.38 -20.77 5.57
CA ASP A 551 37.54 -22.13 6.13
C ASP A 551 37.10 -23.29 5.20
N LYS A 552 37.98 -24.30 5.13
CA LYS A 552 38.21 -25.29 4.04
C LYS A 552 37.01 -26.10 3.49
N LYS A 553 36.98 -26.16 2.14
CA LYS A 553 36.55 -27.25 1.20
C LYS A 553 35.24 -27.05 0.41
N GLN A 554 35.39 -26.62 -0.85
CA GLN A 554 34.40 -26.69 -1.94
C GLN A 554 33.68 -28.06 -2.05
N SER A 555 34.34 -29.17 -1.70
CA SER A 555 33.75 -30.53 -1.70
C SER A 555 32.57 -30.72 -0.73
N ASP A 556 32.33 -29.77 0.17
CA ASP A 556 31.22 -29.82 1.13
C ASP A 556 29.92 -29.25 0.55
N VAL A 557 29.94 -28.30 -0.40
CA VAL A 557 28.71 -27.63 -0.89
C VAL A 557 27.82 -28.61 -1.66
N SER A 558 28.38 -29.32 -2.65
CA SER A 558 27.63 -30.32 -3.44
C SER A 558 27.09 -31.45 -2.55
N ARG A 559 27.87 -31.89 -1.55
CA ARG A 559 27.43 -32.90 -0.59
C ARG A 559 26.31 -32.39 0.31
N ARG A 560 26.45 -31.21 0.90
CA ARG A 560 25.39 -30.57 1.70
C ARG A 560 24.11 -30.39 0.89
N MET A 561 24.24 -30.05 -0.39
CA MET A 561 23.09 -29.95 -1.28
C MET A 561 22.40 -31.29 -1.50
N MET A 562 23.15 -32.38 -1.69
CA MET A 562 22.57 -33.74 -1.75
C MET A 562 21.83 -34.11 -0.46
N TYR A 563 22.42 -33.83 0.71
CA TYR A 563 21.78 -34.10 2.00
C TYR A 563 20.53 -33.24 2.24
N ASP A 564 20.52 -31.97 1.79
CA ASP A 564 19.32 -31.12 1.83
C ASP A 564 18.21 -31.65 0.92
N MET A 565 18.54 -32.12 -0.29
CA MET A 565 17.57 -32.76 -1.19
C MET A 565 17.01 -34.05 -0.58
N ALA A 566 17.86 -34.88 0.02
CA ALA A 566 17.45 -36.11 0.70
C ALA A 566 16.50 -35.82 1.87
N TYR A 567 16.83 -34.80 2.67
CA TYR A 567 15.97 -34.31 3.75
C TYR A 567 14.59 -33.88 3.24
N LEU A 568 14.53 -33.05 2.19
CA LEU A 568 13.27 -32.55 1.63
C LEU A 568 12.42 -33.66 1.00
N LEU A 569 13.04 -34.58 0.26
CA LEU A 569 12.35 -35.74 -0.35
C LEU A 569 11.78 -36.66 0.73
N HIS A 570 12.57 -36.98 1.76
CA HIS A 570 12.11 -37.79 2.88
C HIS A 570 10.99 -37.10 3.66
N ALA A 571 11.13 -35.81 3.98
CA ALA A 571 10.10 -35.02 4.67
C ALA A 571 8.80 -34.90 3.85
N GLY A 572 8.89 -34.89 2.53
CA GLY A 572 7.74 -34.97 1.62
C GLY A 572 7.08 -36.35 1.54
N GLY A 573 7.71 -37.38 2.10
CA GLY A 573 7.24 -38.77 2.04
C GLY A 573 7.53 -39.45 0.70
N TYR A 574 8.60 -39.04 0.00
CA TYR A 574 9.06 -39.76 -1.19
C TYR A 574 9.43 -41.20 -0.83
N PRO A 575 9.09 -42.21 -1.65
CA PRO A 575 9.27 -43.61 -1.29
C PRO A 575 10.73 -43.95 -0.97
N ALA A 576 10.97 -44.46 0.24
CA ALA A 576 12.25 -44.98 0.71
C ALA A 576 12.04 -45.98 1.85
N SER A 577 13.01 -46.85 2.10
CA SER A 577 13.08 -47.69 3.29
C SER A 577 13.30 -46.84 4.54
N ASP A 578 12.86 -47.32 5.70
CA ASP A 578 13.10 -46.63 6.98
C ASP A 578 14.58 -46.28 7.16
N PRO A 579 14.92 -45.01 7.46
CA PRO A 579 16.30 -44.63 7.74
C PRO A 579 16.78 -45.26 9.06
N PRO A 580 18.08 -45.59 9.16
CA PRO A 580 18.69 -45.97 10.43
C PRO A 580 18.38 -44.95 11.54
N LYS A 581 18.16 -45.43 12.77
CA LYS A 581 17.72 -44.58 13.90
C LYS A 581 18.70 -43.45 14.19
N GLU A 582 19.99 -43.68 13.94
CA GLU A 582 21.05 -42.69 14.08
C GLU A 582 20.94 -41.51 13.12
N LEU A 583 20.23 -41.67 12.00
CA LEU A 583 19.98 -40.60 11.03
C LEU A 583 18.68 -39.86 11.29
N VAL A 584 17.85 -40.32 12.22
CA VAL A 584 16.57 -39.69 12.53
C VAL A 584 16.72 -38.77 13.74
N ASN A 585 16.27 -37.53 13.61
CA ASN A 585 16.18 -36.63 14.74
C ASN A 585 15.05 -37.13 15.66
N PRO A 586 15.35 -37.49 16.93
CA PRO A 586 14.37 -38.08 17.83
C PRO A 586 13.25 -37.13 18.25
N VAL A 587 13.44 -35.81 18.07
CA VAL A 587 12.46 -34.77 18.43
C VAL A 587 11.50 -34.52 17.27
N THR A 588 12.01 -34.37 16.05
CA THR A 588 11.19 -34.03 14.89
C THR A 588 10.68 -35.26 14.14
N GLY A 589 11.32 -36.42 14.31
CA GLY A 589 11.06 -37.62 13.52
C GLY A 589 11.55 -37.53 12.08
N ASN A 590 12.18 -36.40 11.69
CA ASN A 590 12.72 -36.21 10.36
C ASN A 590 14.14 -36.74 10.27
N LEU A 591 14.61 -36.92 9.03
CA LEU A 591 16.01 -37.16 8.73
C LEU A 591 16.86 -35.99 9.26
N LYS A 592 18.02 -36.26 9.84
CA LYS A 592 18.92 -35.23 10.33
C LYS A 592 19.53 -34.44 9.18
N THR A 593 19.71 -33.14 9.35
CA THR A 593 20.44 -32.30 8.39
C THR A 593 21.94 -32.52 8.50
N TYR A 594 22.71 -32.09 7.51
CA TYR A 594 24.18 -32.16 7.53
C TYR A 594 24.76 -31.44 8.77
N GLU A 595 24.16 -30.32 9.16
CA GLU A 595 24.57 -29.49 10.28
C GLU A 595 24.30 -30.16 11.62
N GLU A 596 23.18 -30.88 11.76
CA GLU A 596 22.90 -31.71 12.93
C GLU A 596 23.94 -32.82 13.07
N LEU A 597 24.27 -33.51 11.97
CA LEU A 597 25.31 -34.55 11.96
C LEU A 597 26.70 -34.00 12.28
N THR A 598 27.01 -32.79 11.79
CA THR A 598 28.25 -32.06 12.09
C THR A 598 28.31 -31.67 13.56
N THR A 599 27.20 -31.20 14.12
CA THR A 599 27.08 -30.85 15.55
C THR A 599 27.35 -32.07 16.42
N GLU A 600 26.69 -33.19 16.12
CA GLU A 600 26.90 -34.45 16.85
C GLU A 600 28.34 -34.95 16.74
N ALA A 601 28.93 -34.92 15.54
CA ALA A 601 30.31 -35.33 15.33
C ALA A 601 31.31 -34.50 16.13
N ARG A 602 31.09 -33.18 16.23
CA ARG A 602 31.90 -32.27 17.06
C ARG A 602 31.70 -32.52 18.55
N GLN A 603 30.50 -32.88 18.98
CA GLN A 603 30.25 -33.28 20.36
C GLN A 603 30.94 -34.61 20.71
N GLU A 604 30.91 -35.60 19.81
CA GLU A 604 31.59 -36.89 19.96
C GLU A 604 33.12 -36.74 20.04
N ALA A 605 33.68 -35.80 19.27
CA ALA A 605 35.12 -35.53 19.24
C ALA A 605 35.69 -34.96 20.54
N LYS A 606 34.85 -34.39 21.41
CA LYS A 606 35.27 -34.00 22.78
C LYS A 606 35.77 -35.20 23.60
N ASN A 607 35.58 -36.44 23.12
CA ASN A 607 36.05 -37.69 23.71
C ASN A 607 37.32 -38.28 23.05
N GLY A 608 38.13 -37.49 22.33
CA GLY A 608 39.47 -37.90 21.87
C GLY A 608 39.57 -38.47 20.44
N GLN A 609 38.49 -38.41 19.64
CA GLN A 609 38.52 -38.66 18.19
C GLN A 609 38.53 -37.34 17.40
N GLN A 610 39.11 -37.33 16.19
CA GLN A 610 38.96 -36.20 15.27
C GLN A 610 37.49 -36.12 14.81
N TRP A 611 36.85 -34.95 14.93
CA TRP A 611 35.43 -34.77 14.61
C TRP A 611 35.11 -35.05 13.15
N GLU A 612 36.07 -34.85 12.26
CA GLU A 612 35.97 -35.17 10.83
C GLU A 612 35.78 -36.67 10.60
N GLN A 613 36.46 -37.52 11.40
CA GLN A 613 36.27 -38.97 11.32
C GLN A 613 34.91 -39.39 11.86
N ALA A 614 34.42 -38.73 12.92
CA ALA A 614 33.08 -38.97 13.44
C ALA A 614 32.01 -38.55 12.43
N LEU A 615 32.17 -37.39 11.80
CA LEU A 615 31.29 -36.91 10.74
C LEU A 615 31.27 -37.87 9.56
N GLN A 616 32.45 -38.26 9.04
CA GLN A 616 32.54 -39.18 7.91
C GLN A 616 31.84 -40.51 8.18
N ARG A 617 31.92 -41.08 9.40
CA ARG A 617 31.17 -42.30 9.75
C ARG A 617 29.66 -42.09 9.66
N LYS A 618 29.14 -40.96 10.14
CA LYS A 618 27.71 -40.63 10.08
C LYS A 618 27.26 -40.41 8.63
N LEU A 619 28.06 -39.70 7.84
CA LEU A 619 27.81 -39.48 6.41
C LEU A 619 27.82 -40.80 5.63
N ASN A 620 28.76 -41.70 5.89
CA ASN A 620 28.77 -43.04 5.26
C ASN A 620 27.50 -43.85 5.56
N ALA A 621 26.94 -43.74 6.76
CA ALA A 621 25.69 -44.40 7.10
C ALA A 621 24.50 -43.81 6.33
N TYR A 622 24.53 -42.49 6.10
CA TYR A 622 23.57 -41.77 5.30
C TYR A 622 23.65 -42.16 3.82
N GLU A 623 24.84 -42.11 3.24
CA GLU A 623 25.13 -42.52 1.86
C GLU A 623 24.72 -43.98 1.64
N ALA A 624 25.08 -44.90 2.55
CA ALA A 624 24.66 -46.29 2.46
C ALA A 624 23.14 -46.51 2.57
N TRP A 625 22.40 -45.58 3.18
CA TRP A 625 20.93 -45.60 3.17
C TRP A 625 20.38 -45.05 1.84
N MET A 626 20.95 -43.97 1.31
CA MET A 626 20.57 -43.43 0.00
C MET A 626 20.79 -44.48 -1.10
N ASP A 627 21.98 -45.10 -1.16
CA ASP A 627 22.33 -46.13 -2.16
C ASP A 627 21.38 -47.35 -2.15
N LYS A 628 20.83 -47.70 -0.98
CA LYS A 628 19.83 -48.78 -0.84
C LYS A 628 18.47 -48.39 -1.44
N ASN A 629 18.21 -47.10 -1.58
CA ASN A 629 16.98 -46.52 -2.07
C ASN A 629 17.21 -45.89 -3.44
N ARG A 630 17.50 -46.72 -4.44
CA ARG A 630 17.89 -46.28 -5.79
C ARG A 630 17.00 -45.19 -6.39
N ASP A 631 15.68 -45.31 -6.31
CA ASP A 631 14.78 -44.31 -6.88
C ASP A 631 14.88 -42.94 -6.16
N LEU A 632 15.08 -42.96 -4.83
CA LEU A 632 15.34 -41.76 -4.04
C LEU A 632 16.70 -41.16 -4.40
N ASP A 633 17.74 -41.98 -4.46
CA ASP A 633 19.10 -41.57 -4.76
C ASP A 633 19.23 -40.96 -6.17
N ASP A 634 18.66 -41.64 -7.19
CA ASP A 634 18.57 -41.12 -8.56
C ASP A 634 17.88 -39.74 -8.54
N LYS A 635 16.77 -39.59 -7.78
CA LYS A 635 16.04 -38.32 -7.66
C LYS A 635 16.88 -37.22 -6.97
N ILE A 636 17.63 -37.55 -5.92
CA ILE A 636 18.56 -36.64 -5.22
C ILE A 636 19.66 -36.18 -6.16
N GLU A 637 20.32 -37.11 -6.86
CA GLU A 637 21.43 -36.83 -7.76
C GLU A 637 20.95 -35.94 -8.93
N TYR A 638 19.81 -36.28 -9.54
CA TYR A 638 19.26 -35.47 -10.62
C TYR A 638 18.84 -34.08 -10.14
N SER A 639 18.19 -33.97 -8.98
CA SER A 639 17.65 -32.68 -8.51
C SER A 639 18.73 -31.76 -7.98
N SER A 640 19.78 -32.30 -7.32
CA SER A 640 20.92 -31.50 -6.85
C SER A 640 21.69 -30.88 -8.02
N ARG A 641 21.90 -31.65 -9.11
CA ARG A 641 22.51 -31.15 -10.36
C ARG A 641 21.61 -30.24 -11.17
N ALA A 642 20.29 -30.33 -10.99
CA ALA A 642 19.33 -29.57 -11.78
C ALA A 642 19.27 -28.09 -11.41
N HIS A 643 19.97 -27.66 -10.35
CA HIS A 643 20.07 -26.25 -9.95
C HIS A 643 20.96 -25.42 -10.88
N THR A 644 21.62 -26.02 -11.86
CA THR A 644 22.49 -25.32 -12.81
C THR A 644 21.88 -25.39 -14.20
N SER A 645 21.64 -24.22 -14.78
CA SER A 645 21.21 -24.10 -16.17
C SER A 645 22.33 -23.45 -16.97
N ASN A 646 23.07 -24.26 -17.73
CA ASN A 646 24.07 -23.77 -18.71
C ASN A 646 23.42 -22.76 -19.69
N LEU A 647 22.10 -22.85 -19.91
CA LEU A 647 21.33 -21.92 -20.73
C LEU A 647 21.13 -20.56 -20.04
N ALA A 648 20.89 -20.53 -18.73
CA ALA A 648 20.84 -19.31 -17.95
C ALA A 648 22.21 -18.61 -18.01
N GLU A 649 23.30 -19.33 -17.78
CA GLU A 649 24.66 -18.80 -17.83
C GLU A 649 25.02 -18.19 -19.20
N HIS A 650 24.79 -18.94 -20.28
CA HIS A 650 25.16 -18.50 -21.63
C HIS A 650 24.35 -17.29 -22.12
N ARG A 651 23.13 -17.08 -21.63
CA ARG A 651 22.32 -15.90 -21.98
C ARG A 651 22.58 -14.72 -21.07
N LEU A 652 22.87 -14.98 -19.80
CA LEU A 652 23.29 -13.94 -18.87
C LEU A 652 24.61 -13.29 -19.29
N GLN A 653 25.53 -14.02 -19.95
CA GLN A 653 26.74 -13.44 -20.54
C GLN A 653 26.49 -12.52 -21.74
N ASN A 654 25.29 -12.57 -22.36
CA ASN A 654 24.96 -11.85 -23.60
C ASN A 654 23.83 -10.80 -23.42
N SER A 655 23.44 -10.48 -22.19
CA SER A 655 22.25 -9.67 -21.88
C SER A 655 22.52 -8.17 -21.63
N ASP A 656 23.64 -7.64 -22.13
CA ASP A 656 24.02 -6.22 -21.99
C ASP A 656 23.11 -5.27 -22.77
#